data_AF-A0A929JDB8-F1
#
_entry.id   AF-A0A929JDB8-F1
#
_cell.length_a   1.000
_cell.length_b   1.000
_cell.length_c   1.000
_cell.angle_alpha   90.00
_cell.angle_beta   90.00
_cell.angle_gamma   90.00
#
_symmetry.space_group_name_H-M   'P 1'
#
loop_
_entity.id
_entity.type
_entity.pdbx_description
1 polymer ?
#
loop_
_entity_poly.entity_id
_entity_poly.type
_entity_poly.pdbx_seq_one_letter_code
_entity_poly.pdbx_strand_id
1 'polypeptide(L)'
;MSRASVNTVTNGLFNKSYYDDILGDRIKDGSIGEAPVMPGGGMFIPVATAAWKDKGMFRLDAPKYSADLCTGCLECAVVCPDAAIPNTVHEIHDLLLTAIGKLDITEQHQAEMTKLVFPLTKAVRDFYRNLIGKDNPSFSEIVSQSLSRLETSSLPAWASLKHDFEKMIEVLECFPVAKTRPFFDAMERNEAGSGGLYSASIDPWKCTGCLECVDVCGPGALSAEKQSSQLQAEMSRNFEFLNSTSNTPARFTDNAIEPGGDSKRLLLDHDNYYAMTGGHGACRGCGEVTAIRLLTATNKAIHEKKRKAHIIELEALIDKLNEKVKKIPRDKHDPFRVKRIKKTIDTLEKRLYLFEGGPTGNGPSPAAFANATGCSSVYASTFPSNPYKDPWINSLFQDTPAVAKGIFEGFCATAVEDFTALRTAKLDLQDLYDPEIHDSLFRCFNWHHFSKDEFSLLPAVISMGGDGATYDIGFGALSRLLVSETPIKVVVLNTGGYSNTGGQTSTASYTAQDSDLTRFGVAHSGKHEDRKELGLIASFHPKVLVIQTNAALQSHFMKNVMDFLTYNESPAVFDTYTTCQPEHGIADDAGNRRAMLAIESRMSPVFVHDPRRGDTLAERFSLEGNPEIGKDWITTTLDYIDDKGNAALLEIPFTAADFAAQEGRFKKHFHAVHQDEDPLPIDEYINLSKSDRYGKVPFIWSTTANGKLIKLTMTSAMVELTEERRRNWRMLEYLGGLHIERLEAEHQLELENWQHKYRQSSVARETSIDSIARGMAELASISGAPAGKVIPVTVAGADTDTVTGAERSPQTTPTSSEGGELVEISESDMANCTNCKTCYQDLGELFEKTKIMVDGTAKEVSRVIPGIFDKIEISPELVQRASRVADDCDVEIIQFHAPVQVE
;
A
#
# COMPACT_ATOMS: atom_id res chain seq x y z
N MET A 1 6.62 -20.95 28.39
CA MET A 1 5.27 -20.50 27.99
C MET A 1 5.32 -20.19 26.50
N SER A 2 5.21 -21.21 25.64
CA SER A 2 5.26 -21.05 24.18
C SER A 2 3.83 -20.98 23.61
N ARG A 3 3.67 -20.25 22.51
CA ARG A 3 2.44 -19.63 21.97
C ARG A 3 2.25 -18.24 22.57
N ALA A 4 2.21 -17.22 21.70
CA ALA A 4 1.74 -15.87 22.02
C ALA A 4 0.64 -15.93 23.08
N SER A 5 0.74 -15.08 24.11
CA SER A 5 -0.06 -15.22 25.33
C SER A 5 -1.51 -15.58 24.98
N VAL A 6 -2.06 -16.60 25.66
CA VAL A 6 -3.42 -17.12 25.41
C VAL A 6 -4.47 -15.99 25.40
N ASN A 7 -4.18 -14.88 26.09
CA ASN A 7 -5.04 -13.72 26.21
C ASN A 7 -4.92 -12.68 25.07
N THR A 8 -3.84 -12.65 24.28
CA THR A 8 -3.67 -11.65 23.21
C THR A 8 -4.22 -12.09 21.85
N VAL A 9 -4.47 -13.39 21.67
CA VAL A 9 -4.85 -13.94 20.36
C VAL A 9 -6.34 -14.29 20.27
N THR A 10 -6.95 -14.70 21.38
CA THR A 10 -8.37 -15.09 21.42
C THR A 10 -9.17 -14.29 22.42
N ASN A 11 -10.46 -14.14 22.16
CA ASN A 11 -11.38 -13.46 23.08
C ASN A 11 -11.39 -14.13 24.47
N GLY A 12 -11.73 -13.39 25.52
CA GLY A 12 -11.74 -13.88 26.90
C GLY A 12 -12.74 -15.02 27.18
N LEU A 13 -13.49 -15.47 26.17
CA LEU A 13 -14.46 -16.56 26.25
C LEU A 13 -13.94 -17.89 25.69
N PHE A 14 -12.82 -17.88 24.96
CA PHE A 14 -12.32 -19.07 24.30
C PHE A 14 -11.32 -19.85 25.16
N ASN A 15 -11.65 -21.10 25.48
CA ASN A 15 -10.71 -22.02 26.12
C ASN A 15 -10.01 -22.90 25.07
N LYS A 16 -8.73 -22.60 24.85
CA LYS A 16 -7.89 -23.34 23.90
C LYS A 16 -7.69 -24.81 24.26
N SER A 17 -7.35 -25.12 25.51
CA SER A 17 -7.07 -26.52 25.89
C SER A 17 -8.33 -27.36 25.68
N TYR A 18 -9.48 -26.83 26.07
CA TYR A 18 -10.76 -27.48 25.82
C TYR A 18 -11.01 -27.72 24.32
N TYR A 19 -10.80 -26.72 23.47
CA TYR A 19 -10.99 -26.87 22.02
C TYR A 19 -10.02 -27.87 21.37
N ASP A 20 -8.75 -27.88 21.80
CA ASP A 20 -7.79 -28.87 21.32
C ASP A 20 -8.20 -30.28 21.77
N ASP A 21 -8.52 -30.47 23.06
CA ASP A 21 -8.90 -31.77 23.62
C ASP A 21 -10.13 -32.38 22.90
N ILE A 22 -11.13 -31.55 22.59
CA ILE A 22 -12.38 -32.01 21.98
C ILE A 22 -12.30 -32.14 20.45
N LEU A 23 -11.51 -31.30 19.77
CA LEU A 23 -11.53 -31.22 18.30
C LEU A 23 -10.15 -31.03 17.70
N GLY A 24 -9.39 -30.05 18.17
CA GLY A 24 -8.13 -29.65 17.55
C GLY A 24 -7.10 -30.78 17.46
N ASP A 25 -6.87 -31.50 18.55
CA ASP A 25 -5.89 -32.60 18.60
C ASP A 25 -6.42 -33.85 17.91
N ARG A 26 -7.73 -34.12 18.00
CA ARG A 26 -8.42 -35.20 17.28
C ARG A 26 -8.29 -35.09 15.76
N ILE A 27 -8.27 -33.87 15.23
CA ILE A 27 -8.00 -33.64 13.80
C ILE A 27 -6.51 -33.87 13.49
N LYS A 28 -5.60 -33.35 14.34
CA LYS A 28 -4.15 -33.41 14.09
C LYS A 28 -3.61 -34.84 14.14
N ASP A 29 -4.10 -35.69 15.05
CA ASP A 29 -3.65 -37.07 15.22
C ASP A 29 -4.43 -38.10 14.38
N GLY A 30 -5.47 -37.66 13.67
CA GLY A 30 -6.31 -38.50 12.83
C GLY A 30 -7.39 -39.29 13.59
N SER A 31 -7.58 -39.04 14.89
CA SER A 31 -8.61 -39.68 15.74
C SER A 31 -9.96 -38.94 15.74
N ILE A 32 -10.29 -38.22 14.66
CA ILE A 32 -11.51 -37.39 14.56
C ILE A 32 -12.81 -38.16 14.83
N GLY A 33 -12.84 -39.48 14.58
CA GLY A 33 -13.97 -40.35 14.93
C GLY A 33 -14.24 -40.47 16.43
N GLU A 34 -13.30 -40.06 17.29
CA GLU A 34 -13.42 -40.03 18.75
C GLU A 34 -13.86 -38.66 19.27
N ALA A 35 -13.96 -37.63 18.41
CA ALA A 35 -14.43 -36.32 18.82
C ALA A 35 -15.94 -36.35 19.19
N PRO A 36 -16.36 -35.63 20.25
CA PRO A 36 -17.76 -35.56 20.62
C PRO A 36 -18.59 -34.88 19.51
N VAL A 37 -19.76 -35.45 19.21
CA VAL A 37 -20.74 -34.80 18.33
C VAL A 37 -21.40 -33.66 19.09
N MET A 38 -20.95 -32.43 18.85
CA MET A 38 -21.55 -31.22 19.42
C MET A 38 -22.54 -30.58 18.45
N PRO A 39 -23.67 -30.00 18.93
CA PRO A 39 -24.51 -29.15 18.09
C PRO A 39 -23.68 -28.00 17.50
N GLY A 40 -23.66 -27.87 16.17
CA GLY A 40 -22.79 -26.90 15.49
C GLY A 40 -21.35 -27.37 15.27
N GLY A 41 -20.96 -28.54 15.76
CA GLY A 41 -19.67 -29.15 15.49
C GLY A 41 -19.46 -29.37 13.99
N GLY A 42 -18.34 -28.89 13.45
CA GLY A 42 -18.06 -28.89 12.01
C GLY A 42 -18.68 -27.72 11.23
N MET A 43 -19.48 -26.85 11.86
CA MET A 43 -20.03 -25.63 11.24
C MET A 43 -19.39 -24.34 11.74
N PHE A 44 -18.85 -24.33 12.97
CA PHE A 44 -18.21 -23.14 13.56
C PHE A 44 -16.75 -23.43 13.92
N ILE A 45 -15.85 -22.55 13.48
CA ILE A 45 -14.44 -22.51 13.91
C ILE A 45 -14.27 -21.25 14.76
N PRO A 46 -13.70 -21.34 15.97
CA PRO A 46 -13.35 -20.16 16.74
C PRO A 46 -12.42 -19.23 15.95
N VAL A 47 -12.46 -17.94 16.25
CA VAL A 47 -11.58 -16.95 15.60
C VAL A 47 -10.11 -17.17 15.97
N ALA A 48 -9.21 -16.80 15.07
CA ALA A 48 -7.75 -16.79 15.28
C ALA A 48 -7.09 -18.12 15.72
N THR A 49 -7.74 -19.27 15.57
CA THR A 49 -7.17 -20.58 15.95
C THR A 49 -5.95 -20.98 15.11
N ALA A 50 -5.77 -20.39 13.92
CA ALA A 50 -4.58 -20.60 13.09
C ALA A 50 -3.30 -20.07 13.74
N ALA A 51 -3.40 -19.13 14.67
CA ALA A 51 -2.27 -18.61 15.43
C ALA A 51 -1.51 -19.67 16.26
N TRP A 52 -2.05 -20.88 16.45
CA TRP A 52 -1.32 -21.98 17.11
C TRP A 52 -0.80 -23.06 16.17
N LYS A 53 -1.05 -22.93 14.86
CA LYS A 53 -0.51 -23.85 13.86
C LYS A 53 0.98 -23.60 13.62
N ASP A 54 1.79 -24.63 13.69
CA ASP A 54 3.21 -24.56 13.31
C ASP A 54 3.35 -24.86 11.81
N LYS A 55 3.70 -23.82 11.03
CA LYS A 55 4.06 -23.91 9.61
C LYS A 55 5.57 -24.04 9.40
N GLY A 56 6.38 -23.81 10.44
CA GLY A 56 7.83 -23.80 10.37
C GLY A 56 8.45 -25.17 10.12
N MET A 57 7.73 -26.25 10.44
CA MET A 57 8.19 -27.63 10.25
C MET A 57 8.49 -28.00 8.79
N PHE A 58 7.93 -27.30 7.81
CA PHE A 58 8.01 -27.70 6.40
C PHE A 58 9.06 -26.93 5.59
N ARG A 59 9.64 -25.86 6.12
CA ARG A 59 10.52 -24.98 5.35
C ARG A 59 11.92 -25.57 5.16
N LEU A 60 12.52 -25.31 4.01
CA LEU A 60 13.89 -25.72 3.68
C LEU A 60 14.90 -24.63 4.06
N ASP A 61 14.52 -23.38 3.84
CA ASP A 61 15.30 -22.20 4.12
C ASP A 61 14.48 -21.23 4.98
N ALA A 62 15.16 -20.36 5.72
CA ALA A 62 14.55 -19.32 6.53
C ALA A 62 15.34 -18.02 6.39
N PRO A 63 14.68 -16.85 6.54
CA PRO A 63 15.38 -15.58 6.55
C PRO A 63 16.22 -15.42 7.82
N LYS A 64 17.48 -15.02 7.66
CA LYS A 64 18.37 -14.54 8.73
C LYS A 64 18.42 -13.01 8.70
N TYR A 65 18.21 -12.38 9.85
CA TYR A 65 18.23 -10.93 10.01
C TYR A 65 19.58 -10.40 10.50
N SER A 66 20.08 -9.38 9.80
CA SER A 66 21.29 -8.62 10.09
C SER A 66 20.90 -7.16 10.38
N ALA A 67 20.82 -6.81 11.66
CA ALA A 67 20.36 -5.50 12.10
C ALA A 67 21.28 -4.35 11.63
N ASP A 68 22.55 -4.62 11.44
CA ASP A 68 23.58 -3.67 11.01
C ASP A 68 23.34 -3.11 9.60
N LEU A 69 22.64 -3.85 8.74
CA LEU A 69 22.30 -3.46 7.37
C LEU A 69 20.86 -2.92 7.24
N CYS A 70 20.05 -2.99 8.31
CA CYS A 70 18.64 -2.67 8.22
C CYS A 70 18.40 -1.16 8.15
N THR A 71 17.63 -0.73 7.15
CA THR A 71 17.26 0.69 6.97
C THR A 71 15.92 1.05 7.61
N GLY A 72 15.15 0.08 8.09
CA GLY A 72 13.80 0.32 8.62
C GLY A 72 12.76 0.64 7.54
N CYS A 73 12.89 0.08 6.33
CA CYS A 73 11.97 0.36 5.20
C CYS A 73 10.62 -0.38 5.24
N LEU A 74 10.48 -1.40 6.10
CA LEU A 74 9.28 -2.25 6.26
C LEU A 74 8.87 -3.13 5.06
N GLU A 75 9.57 -3.09 3.94
CA GLU A 75 9.26 -3.91 2.74
C GLU A 75 9.06 -5.41 3.07
N CYS A 76 9.92 -5.96 3.94
CA CYS A 76 9.84 -7.35 4.38
C CYS A 76 8.57 -7.66 5.18
N ALA A 77 8.11 -6.70 6.01
CA ALA A 77 6.88 -6.83 6.76
C ALA A 77 5.66 -6.74 5.85
N VAL A 78 5.66 -5.85 4.84
CA VAL A 78 4.57 -5.65 3.89
C VAL A 78 4.37 -6.85 2.96
N VAL A 79 5.45 -7.47 2.49
CA VAL A 79 5.35 -8.57 1.52
C VAL A 79 4.98 -9.92 2.16
N CYS A 80 5.31 -10.13 3.44
CA CYS A 80 5.17 -11.44 4.09
C CYS A 80 3.70 -11.93 4.13
N PRO A 81 3.31 -12.99 3.40
CA PRO A 81 1.92 -13.46 3.42
C PRO A 81 1.54 -14.10 4.77
N ASP A 82 2.52 -14.63 5.51
CA ASP A 82 2.27 -15.45 6.71
C ASP A 82 2.20 -14.67 8.03
N ALA A 83 2.30 -13.33 8.00
CA ALA A 83 2.47 -12.50 9.20
C ALA A 83 3.59 -13.02 10.12
N ALA A 84 4.73 -13.37 9.53
CA ALA A 84 5.82 -14.09 10.18
C ALA A 84 7.08 -13.25 10.41
N ILE A 85 7.02 -11.94 10.18
CA ILE A 85 8.12 -11.00 10.42
C ILE A 85 7.57 -9.68 10.97
N PRO A 86 7.08 -9.65 12.23
CA PRO A 86 6.68 -8.41 12.88
C PRO A 86 7.89 -7.48 13.01
N ASN A 87 7.74 -6.28 12.46
CA ASN A 87 8.71 -5.21 12.61
C ASN A 87 8.24 -4.30 13.75
N THR A 88 9.16 -3.85 14.60
CA THR A 88 8.81 -3.14 15.85
C THR A 88 9.79 -2.02 16.12
N VAL A 89 9.29 -0.90 16.62
CA VAL A 89 10.15 0.18 17.13
C VAL A 89 10.05 0.19 18.64
N HIS A 90 11.20 0.10 19.30
CA HIS A 90 11.34 -0.08 20.73
C HIS A 90 11.85 1.18 21.41
N GLU A 91 11.31 1.43 22.59
CA GLU A 91 11.97 2.28 23.57
C GLU A 91 13.20 1.58 24.15
N ILE A 92 14.31 2.31 24.29
CA ILE A 92 15.53 1.76 24.89
C ILE A 92 15.25 1.26 26.31
N HIS A 93 14.46 2.00 27.10
CA HIS A 93 14.13 1.62 28.46
C HIS A 93 13.28 0.36 28.52
N ASP A 94 12.36 0.15 27.58
CA ASP A 94 11.53 -1.05 27.52
C ASP A 94 12.36 -2.30 27.22
N LEU A 95 13.36 -2.21 26.35
CA LEU A 95 14.29 -3.32 26.10
C LEU A 95 15.07 -3.69 27.36
N LEU A 96 15.56 -2.70 28.11
CA LEU A 96 16.28 -2.91 29.36
C LEU A 96 15.38 -3.51 30.44
N LEU A 97 14.15 -3.00 30.61
CA LEU A 97 13.16 -3.52 31.56
C LEU A 97 12.74 -4.95 31.22
N THR A 98 12.57 -5.25 29.92
CA THR A 98 12.24 -6.59 29.44
C THR A 98 13.36 -7.57 29.76
N ALA A 99 14.62 -7.18 29.55
CA ALA A 99 15.78 -8.00 29.90
C ALA A 99 15.87 -8.25 31.41
N ILE A 100 15.68 -7.21 32.23
CA ILE A 100 15.63 -7.31 33.70
C ILE A 100 14.52 -8.28 34.15
N GLY A 101 13.33 -8.19 33.55
CA GLY A 101 12.18 -9.05 33.88
C GLY A 101 12.37 -10.53 33.54
N LYS A 102 13.37 -10.87 32.72
CA LYS A 102 13.74 -12.27 32.41
C LYS A 102 14.79 -12.85 33.36
N LEU A 103 15.36 -12.04 34.26
CA LEU A 103 16.37 -12.50 35.20
C LEU A 103 15.73 -13.26 36.38
N ASP A 104 16.37 -14.35 36.79
CA ASP A 104 16.04 -15.08 38.01
C ASP A 104 16.74 -14.42 39.22
N ILE A 105 16.17 -13.31 39.71
CA ILE A 105 16.70 -12.48 40.80
C ILE A 105 15.59 -12.11 41.81
N THR A 106 16.00 -11.61 42.98
CA THR A 106 15.03 -11.16 44.00
C THR A 106 14.29 -9.89 43.55
N GLU A 107 13.04 -9.71 44.01
CA GLU A 107 12.25 -8.49 43.76
C GLU A 107 13.00 -7.22 44.20
N GLN A 108 13.79 -7.30 45.29
CA GLN A 108 14.61 -6.18 45.75
C GLN A 108 15.69 -5.81 44.72
N HIS A 109 16.43 -6.79 44.21
CA HIS A 109 17.44 -6.54 43.17
C HIS A 109 16.80 -5.99 41.89
N GLN A 110 15.67 -6.57 41.48
CA GLN A 110 14.93 -6.11 40.31
C GLN A 110 14.50 -4.64 40.44
N ALA A 111 13.99 -4.25 41.62
CA ALA A 111 13.59 -2.87 41.89
C ALA A 111 14.80 -1.91 41.87
N GLU A 112 15.94 -2.30 42.43
CA GLU A 112 17.16 -1.48 42.39
C GLU A 112 17.74 -1.35 40.96
N MET A 113 17.73 -2.43 40.17
CA MET A 113 18.12 -2.34 38.75
C MET A 113 17.20 -1.41 37.96
N THR A 114 15.89 -1.52 38.19
CA THR A 114 14.87 -0.69 37.53
C THR A 114 15.10 0.81 37.76
N LYS A 115 15.55 1.22 38.96
CA LYS A 115 15.88 2.63 39.25
C LYS A 115 17.02 3.18 38.37
N LEU A 116 17.91 2.33 37.88
CA LEU A 116 19.06 2.70 37.06
C LEU A 116 18.77 2.66 35.56
N VAL A 117 17.60 2.16 35.13
CA VAL A 117 17.24 2.03 33.71
C VAL A 117 17.20 3.38 33.00
N PHE A 118 16.60 4.42 33.58
CA PHE A 118 16.50 5.73 32.90
C PHE A 118 17.87 6.43 32.75
N PRO A 119 18.74 6.48 33.78
CA PRO A 119 20.13 6.92 33.60
C PRO A 119 20.89 6.12 32.53
N LEU A 120 20.76 4.79 32.54
CA LEU A 120 21.40 3.93 31.54
C LEU A 120 20.85 4.17 30.14
N THR A 121 19.53 4.36 30.01
CA THR A 121 18.86 4.70 28.76
C THR A 121 19.42 5.98 28.15
N LYS A 122 19.62 7.02 28.98
CA LYS A 122 20.25 8.26 28.55
C LYS A 122 21.68 8.01 28.05
N ALA A 123 22.48 7.26 28.80
CA ALA A 123 23.85 6.93 28.41
C ALA A 123 23.93 6.15 27.09
N VAL A 124 23.03 5.17 26.89
CA VAL A 124 22.90 4.40 25.65
C VAL A 124 22.49 5.29 24.48
N ARG A 125 21.51 6.18 24.68
CA ARG A 125 21.07 7.14 23.66
C ARG A 125 22.18 8.11 23.28
N ASP A 126 22.90 8.65 24.26
CA ASP A 126 24.05 9.51 24.02
C ASP A 126 25.19 8.76 23.32
N PHE A 127 25.36 7.46 23.58
CA PHE A 127 26.29 6.62 22.82
C PHE A 127 25.89 6.54 21.34
N TYR A 128 24.62 6.24 21.04
CA TYR A 128 24.12 6.18 19.67
C TYR A 128 24.24 7.51 18.92
N ARG A 129 23.99 8.64 19.58
CA ARG A 129 24.16 9.99 18.98
C ARG A 129 25.60 10.30 18.59
N ASN A 130 26.56 9.72 19.30
CA ASN A 130 27.99 9.94 19.07
C ASN A 130 28.64 8.81 18.26
N LEU A 131 27.86 7.86 17.72
CA LEU A 131 28.35 6.80 16.87
C LEU A 131 28.73 7.40 15.50
N ILE A 132 30.03 7.43 15.18
CA ILE A 132 30.55 8.01 13.93
C ILE A 132 31.02 6.89 13.00
N GLY A 133 30.53 6.85 11.76
CA GLY A 133 31.07 5.98 10.71
C GLY A 133 30.46 4.57 10.64
N LYS A 134 31.23 3.61 10.11
CA LYS A 134 30.82 2.21 9.85
C LYS A 134 30.90 1.28 11.08
N ASP A 135 31.24 1.82 12.25
CA ASP A 135 31.28 1.03 13.48
C ASP A 135 29.85 0.64 13.85
N ASN A 136 29.56 -0.66 13.92
CA ASN A 136 28.22 -1.17 14.19
C ASN A 136 28.23 -2.13 15.39
N PRO A 137 28.55 -1.64 16.60
CA PRO A 137 28.48 -2.46 17.80
C PRO A 137 27.04 -2.89 18.05
N SER A 138 26.88 -4.13 18.49
CA SER A 138 25.60 -4.68 18.91
C SER A 138 25.00 -3.89 20.09
N PHE A 139 23.68 -3.98 20.26
CA PHE A 139 23.01 -3.29 21.36
C PHE A 139 23.54 -3.71 22.74
N SER A 140 23.83 -5.00 22.94
CA SER A 140 24.43 -5.50 24.19
C SER A 140 25.82 -4.89 24.44
N GLU A 141 26.65 -4.73 23.41
CA GLU A 141 27.95 -4.05 23.52
C GLU A 141 27.80 -2.56 23.86
N ILE A 142 26.86 -1.86 23.24
CA ILE A 142 26.57 -0.46 23.54
C ILE A 142 26.08 -0.30 24.99
N VAL A 143 25.18 -1.19 25.44
CA VAL A 143 24.68 -1.19 26.83
C VAL A 143 25.81 -1.47 27.81
N SER A 144 26.67 -2.45 27.53
CA SER A 144 27.85 -2.77 28.33
C SER A 144 28.81 -1.59 28.46
N GLN A 145 29.14 -0.94 27.34
CA GLN A 145 30.00 0.25 27.34
C GLN A 145 29.36 1.43 28.06
N SER A 146 28.06 1.65 27.88
CA SER A 146 27.30 2.72 28.55
C SER A 146 27.24 2.50 30.05
N LEU A 147 27.03 1.26 30.49
CA LEU A 147 27.03 0.86 31.88
C LEU A 147 28.39 1.13 32.55
N SER A 148 29.50 0.86 31.86
CA SER A 148 30.87 1.11 32.36
C SER A 148 31.17 2.60 32.60
N ARG A 149 30.46 3.49 31.90
CA ARG A 149 30.62 4.94 31.97
C ARG A 149 29.74 5.60 33.03
N LEU A 150 28.72 4.90 33.54
CA LEU A 150 27.92 5.41 34.65
C LEU A 150 28.78 5.46 35.92
N GLU A 151 28.74 6.57 36.66
CA GLU A 151 29.41 6.74 37.95
C GLU A 151 28.76 5.89 39.06
N THR A 152 28.96 4.59 38.94
CA THR A 152 28.33 3.54 39.73
C THR A 152 28.94 3.38 41.13
N SER A 153 30.07 4.05 41.38
CA SER A 153 30.79 4.09 42.66
C SER A 153 30.05 4.83 43.78
N SER A 154 28.97 5.54 43.48
CA SER A 154 28.15 6.29 44.44
C SER A 154 26.89 5.55 44.92
N LEU A 155 26.59 4.38 44.34
CA LEU A 155 25.36 3.63 44.63
C LEU A 155 25.58 2.56 45.72
N PRO A 156 24.84 2.60 46.84
CA PRO A 156 24.95 1.63 47.94
C PRO A 156 24.29 0.28 47.58
N ALA A 157 24.75 -0.36 46.51
CA ALA A 157 24.40 -1.73 46.06
C ALA A 157 25.15 -2.14 44.78
N TRP A 158 25.99 -1.28 44.18
CA TRP A 158 26.58 -1.56 42.86
C TRP A 158 27.38 -2.86 42.82
N ALA A 159 28.16 -3.16 43.86
CA ALA A 159 28.94 -4.39 43.95
C ALA A 159 28.06 -5.66 43.91
N SER A 160 26.83 -5.60 44.44
CA SER A 160 25.88 -6.72 44.40
C SER A 160 25.05 -6.77 43.12
N LEU A 161 24.86 -5.65 42.42
CA LEU A 161 24.06 -5.57 41.18
C LEU A 161 24.89 -5.79 39.91
N LYS A 162 26.22 -5.63 39.97
CA LYS A 162 27.10 -5.77 38.80
C LYS A 162 26.88 -7.08 38.05
N HIS A 163 26.81 -8.19 38.78
CA HIS A 163 26.59 -9.52 38.19
C HIS A 163 25.20 -9.64 37.53
N ASP A 164 24.17 -9.00 38.11
CA ASP A 164 22.82 -9.01 37.55
C ASP A 164 22.74 -8.17 36.26
N PHE A 165 23.49 -7.06 36.17
CA PHE A 165 23.64 -6.30 34.93
C PHE A 165 24.44 -7.04 33.86
N GLU A 166 25.48 -7.80 34.24
CA GLU A 166 26.21 -8.68 33.30
C GLU A 166 25.26 -9.73 32.70
N LYS A 167 24.41 -10.37 33.52
CA LYS A 167 23.35 -11.28 33.03
C LYS A 167 22.31 -10.58 32.15
N MET A 168 21.92 -9.35 32.50
CA MET A 168 21.02 -8.55 31.66
C MET A 168 21.61 -8.34 30.25
N ILE A 169 22.92 -8.05 30.16
CA ILE A 169 23.62 -7.89 28.88
C ILE A 169 23.61 -9.21 28.08
N GLU A 170 23.86 -10.36 28.72
CA GLU A 170 23.76 -11.68 28.07
C GLU A 170 22.35 -11.95 27.51
N VAL A 171 21.30 -11.55 28.23
CA VAL A 171 19.91 -11.64 27.73
C VAL A 171 19.70 -10.76 26.50
N LEU A 172 20.30 -9.57 26.45
CA LEU A 172 20.18 -8.64 25.33
C LEU A 172 20.91 -9.11 24.05
N GLU A 173 21.93 -9.97 24.16
CA GLU A 173 22.65 -10.52 23.00
C GLU A 173 21.73 -11.31 22.05
N CYS A 174 20.63 -11.87 22.56
CA CYS A 174 19.71 -12.67 21.72
C CYS A 174 18.77 -11.84 20.84
N PHE A 175 18.69 -10.51 21.06
CA PHE A 175 17.71 -9.65 20.42
C PHE A 175 18.37 -8.50 19.65
N PRO A 176 18.67 -8.69 18.35
CA PRO A 176 19.30 -7.67 17.53
C PRO A 176 18.34 -6.51 17.22
N VAL A 177 18.79 -5.29 17.48
CA VAL A 177 18.08 -4.04 17.14
C VAL A 177 18.99 -3.12 16.32
N ALA A 178 18.37 -2.34 15.42
CA ALA A 178 19.02 -1.45 14.48
C ALA A 178 18.74 0.01 14.84
N LYS A 179 19.79 0.85 14.77
CA LYS A 179 19.62 2.30 14.70
C LYS A 179 19.33 2.65 13.25
N THR A 180 18.13 3.15 12.97
CA THR A 180 17.70 3.49 11.60
C THR A 180 17.46 4.98 11.48
N ARG A 181 17.64 5.51 10.27
CA ARG A 181 17.37 6.92 9.99
C ARG A 181 15.91 7.32 10.26
N PRO A 182 14.87 6.63 9.75
CA PRO A 182 13.47 7.05 9.93
C PRO A 182 12.99 7.02 11.38
N PHE A 183 13.48 6.08 12.19
CA PHE A 183 12.95 5.87 13.56
C PHE A 183 13.87 6.39 14.66
N PHE A 184 15.16 6.61 14.38
CA PHE A 184 16.11 7.14 15.35
C PHE A 184 16.65 8.51 14.92
N ASP A 185 17.44 8.58 13.84
CA ASP A 185 18.23 9.80 13.54
C ASP A 185 17.34 10.99 13.15
N ALA A 186 16.36 10.81 12.25
CA ALA A 186 15.45 11.87 11.82
C ALA A 186 14.58 12.37 12.99
N MET A 187 14.10 11.45 13.84
CA MET A 187 13.30 11.79 15.01
C MET A 187 14.11 12.50 16.08
N GLU A 188 15.31 12.03 16.41
CA GLU A 188 16.23 12.69 17.36
C GLU A 188 16.64 14.10 16.91
N ARG A 189 16.80 14.30 15.60
CA ARG A 189 17.09 15.60 15.02
C ARG A 189 15.92 16.58 15.18
N ASN A 190 14.68 16.08 15.03
CA ASN A 190 13.46 16.89 15.13
C ASN A 190 13.08 17.16 16.60
N GLU A 191 13.09 16.14 17.43
CA GLU A 191 12.80 16.22 18.87
C GLU A 191 13.73 15.28 19.65
N ALA A 192 14.66 15.86 20.41
CA ALA A 192 15.65 15.10 21.18
C ALA A 192 14.97 14.14 22.18
N GLY A 193 15.31 12.85 22.11
CA GLY A 193 14.75 11.80 22.95
C GLY A 193 13.55 11.08 22.35
N SER A 194 13.04 11.50 21.19
CA SER A 194 11.87 10.89 20.55
C SER A 194 12.19 9.61 19.76
N GLY A 195 13.45 9.42 19.35
CA GLY A 195 13.88 8.27 18.54
C GLY A 195 13.78 6.92 19.26
N GLY A 196 13.60 5.84 18.49
CA GLY A 196 13.50 4.45 18.95
C GLY A 196 14.37 3.50 18.12
N LEU A 197 14.62 2.30 18.66
CA LEU A 197 15.43 1.27 17.99
C LEU A 197 14.53 0.28 17.25
N TYR A 198 14.96 -0.14 16.05
CA TYR A 198 14.15 -0.97 15.17
C TYR A 198 14.51 -2.45 15.25
N SER A 199 13.54 -3.35 15.21
CA SER A 199 13.79 -4.80 15.04
C SER A 199 12.89 -5.38 13.95
N ALA A 200 13.41 -6.39 13.25
CA ALA A 200 12.62 -7.31 12.43
C ALA A 200 12.83 -8.73 12.98
N SER A 201 11.82 -9.30 13.64
CA SER A 201 11.93 -10.63 14.26
C SER A 201 11.16 -11.65 13.45
N ILE A 202 11.78 -12.80 13.17
CA ILE A 202 11.13 -13.87 12.41
C ILE A 202 10.34 -14.75 13.38
N ASP A 203 9.04 -14.91 13.15
CA ASP A 203 8.22 -15.90 13.85
C ASP A 203 8.62 -17.31 13.38
N PRO A 204 9.27 -18.11 14.24
CA PRO A 204 9.80 -19.42 13.84
C PRO A 204 8.70 -20.46 13.58
N TRP A 205 7.46 -20.22 14.03
CA TRP A 205 6.33 -21.12 13.86
C TRP A 205 5.43 -20.71 12.69
N LYS A 206 5.49 -19.46 12.23
CA LYS A 206 4.68 -18.98 11.10
C LYS A 206 5.44 -18.89 9.80
N CYS A 207 6.75 -18.63 9.87
CA CYS A 207 7.57 -18.50 8.67
C CYS A 207 7.58 -19.81 7.87
N THR A 208 7.09 -19.71 6.63
CA THR A 208 7.04 -20.83 5.68
C THR A 208 8.30 -21.01 4.85
N GLY A 209 9.23 -20.06 4.92
CA GLY A 209 10.42 -20.05 4.08
C GLY A 209 10.14 -19.74 2.62
N CYS A 210 9.15 -18.88 2.32
CA CYS A 210 8.92 -18.38 0.95
C CYS A 210 10.02 -17.44 0.46
N LEU A 211 10.73 -16.78 1.39
CA LEU A 211 11.83 -15.85 1.12
C LEU A 211 11.48 -14.59 0.31
N GLU A 212 10.20 -14.26 0.12
CA GLU A 212 9.82 -12.95 -0.48
C GLU A 212 10.40 -11.77 0.31
N CYS A 213 10.49 -11.90 1.64
CA CYS A 213 11.11 -10.88 2.49
C CYS A 213 12.62 -10.69 2.21
N VAL A 214 13.31 -11.73 1.72
CA VAL A 214 14.70 -11.66 1.28
C VAL A 214 14.77 -11.03 -0.11
N ASP A 215 13.94 -11.47 -1.05
CA ASP A 215 13.86 -10.94 -2.42
C ASP A 215 13.61 -9.42 -2.43
N VAL A 216 12.76 -8.91 -1.54
CA VAL A 216 12.48 -7.47 -1.47
C VAL A 216 13.51 -6.65 -0.68
N CYS A 217 14.45 -7.28 0.05
CA CYS A 217 15.37 -6.59 0.94
C CYS A 217 16.56 -5.99 0.18
N GLY A 218 16.39 -4.78 -0.36
CA GLY A 218 17.46 -4.06 -1.10
C GLY A 218 18.78 -3.90 -0.36
N PRO A 219 18.78 -3.49 0.94
CA PRO A 219 20.02 -3.36 1.72
C PRO A 219 20.73 -4.68 2.05
N GLY A 220 20.10 -5.84 1.83
CA GLY A 220 20.66 -7.15 2.19
C GLY A 220 20.62 -7.47 3.68
N ALA A 221 19.80 -6.78 4.47
CA ALA A 221 19.59 -7.05 5.89
C ALA A 221 18.89 -8.39 6.17
N LEU A 222 18.29 -9.00 5.16
CA LEU A 222 17.74 -10.35 5.21
C LEU A 222 18.46 -11.22 4.19
N SER A 223 18.90 -12.40 4.62
CA SER A 223 19.55 -13.39 3.76
C SER A 223 18.90 -14.76 3.94
N ALA A 224 18.96 -15.60 2.90
CA ALA A 224 18.47 -16.97 2.99
C ALA A 224 19.50 -17.86 3.70
N GLU A 225 19.08 -18.55 4.75
CA GLU A 225 19.88 -19.55 5.45
C GLU A 225 19.14 -20.89 5.48
N LYS A 226 19.88 -22.00 5.30
CA LYS A 226 19.30 -23.33 5.40
C LYS A 226 18.73 -23.57 6.80
N GLN A 227 17.52 -24.09 6.86
CA GLN A 227 16.86 -24.43 8.11
C GLN A 227 17.72 -25.43 8.91
N SER A 228 18.06 -25.05 10.14
CA SER A 228 18.83 -25.85 11.08
C SER A 228 18.25 -25.75 12.50
N SER A 229 18.59 -26.68 13.39
CA SER A 229 18.19 -26.61 14.80
C SER A 229 18.76 -25.38 15.50
N GLN A 230 19.94 -24.92 15.08
CA GLN A 230 20.57 -23.71 15.60
C GLN A 230 19.79 -22.46 15.20
N LEU A 231 19.48 -22.31 13.90
CA LEU A 231 18.70 -21.19 13.38
C LEU A 231 17.29 -21.17 13.98
N GLN A 232 16.65 -22.33 14.13
CA GLN A 232 15.36 -22.45 14.81
C GLN A 232 15.43 -21.95 16.26
N ALA A 233 16.46 -22.35 17.01
CA ALA A 233 16.64 -21.95 18.40
C ALA A 233 16.91 -20.44 18.53
N GLU A 234 17.68 -19.87 17.60
CA GLU A 234 17.94 -18.44 17.51
C GLU A 234 16.66 -17.64 17.26
N MET A 235 15.89 -17.98 16.23
CA MET A 235 14.60 -17.33 15.94
C MET A 235 13.61 -17.49 17.12
N SER A 236 13.60 -18.65 17.78
CA SER A 236 12.74 -18.88 18.95
C SER A 236 13.10 -17.96 20.11
N ARG A 237 14.40 -17.84 20.46
CA ARG A 237 14.84 -16.93 21.54
C ARG A 237 14.53 -15.47 21.21
N ASN A 238 14.84 -15.03 19.98
CA ASN A 238 14.57 -13.67 19.51
C ASN A 238 13.06 -13.35 19.60
N PHE A 239 12.21 -14.23 19.06
CA PHE A 239 10.78 -14.01 19.04
C PHE A 239 10.13 -14.12 20.44
N GLU A 240 10.65 -14.98 21.33
CA GLU A 240 10.23 -15.02 22.74
C GLU A 240 10.62 -13.74 23.50
N PHE A 241 11.75 -13.12 23.14
CA PHE A 241 12.10 -11.80 23.65
C PHE A 241 11.10 -10.74 23.14
N LEU A 242 10.84 -10.68 21.83
CA LEU A 242 9.86 -9.76 21.23
C LEU A 242 8.49 -9.86 21.92
N ASN A 243 7.96 -11.07 22.12
CA ASN A 243 6.66 -11.28 22.77
C ASN A 243 6.59 -10.79 24.22
N SER A 244 7.74 -10.50 24.84
CA SER A 244 7.82 -9.94 26.20
C SER A 244 7.98 -8.42 26.20
N THR A 245 8.17 -7.80 25.02
CA THR A 245 8.28 -6.34 24.87
C THR A 245 6.89 -5.69 24.73
N SER A 246 6.82 -4.39 25.00
CA SER A 246 5.65 -3.57 24.70
C SER A 246 5.42 -3.46 23.18
N ASN A 247 4.19 -3.16 22.78
CA ASN A 247 3.90 -2.79 21.38
C ASN A 247 4.61 -1.48 21.01
N THR A 248 4.79 -1.24 19.71
CA THR A 248 5.40 0.00 19.20
C THR A 248 4.68 1.23 19.77
N PRO A 249 5.40 2.24 20.30
CA PRO A 249 4.77 3.46 20.79
C PRO A 249 3.97 4.19 19.69
N ALA A 250 2.79 4.70 20.06
CA ALA A 250 1.83 5.31 19.13
C ALA A 250 2.43 6.42 18.23
N ARG A 251 3.40 7.19 18.74
CA ARG A 251 4.07 8.25 17.96
C ARG A 251 4.73 7.78 16.66
N PHE A 252 5.04 6.48 16.54
CA PHE A 252 5.61 5.91 15.31
C PHE A 252 4.54 5.44 14.32
N THR A 253 3.27 5.37 14.71
CA THR A 253 2.15 4.86 13.91
C THR A 253 0.99 5.86 13.73
N ASP A 254 0.95 6.93 14.54
CA ASP A 254 -0.18 7.88 14.61
C ASP A 254 -0.50 8.56 13.28
N ASN A 255 0.51 8.78 12.42
CA ASN A 255 0.33 9.40 11.11
C ASN A 255 0.08 8.40 9.97
N ALA A 256 0.03 7.09 10.23
CA ALA A 256 0.01 6.08 9.17
C ALA A 256 -1.29 6.07 8.34
N ILE A 257 -2.40 6.55 8.91
CA ILE A 257 -3.71 6.61 8.24
C ILE A 257 -4.16 8.02 7.87
N GLU A 258 -3.28 9.01 8.05
CA GLU A 258 -3.54 10.40 7.66
C GLU A 258 -3.09 10.67 6.21
N PRO A 259 -3.72 11.62 5.50
CA PRO A 259 -3.22 12.09 4.20
C PRO A 259 -1.75 12.51 4.28
N GLY A 260 -0.96 12.19 3.27
CA GLY A 260 0.49 12.45 3.29
C GLY A 260 1.29 11.66 4.35
N GLY A 261 0.69 10.72 5.06
CA GLY A 261 1.36 9.83 6.04
C GLY A 261 2.20 8.71 5.42
N ASP A 262 2.91 7.96 6.26
CA ASP A 262 3.60 6.70 5.85
C ASP A 262 2.75 5.50 6.28
N SER A 263 1.93 5.03 5.34
CA SER A 263 0.99 3.94 5.59
C SER A 263 1.65 2.63 6.01
N LYS A 264 2.91 2.36 5.62
CA LYS A 264 3.60 1.12 5.99
C LYS A 264 3.78 1.01 7.50
N ARG A 265 3.91 2.15 8.20
CA ARG A 265 4.07 2.21 9.66
C ARG A 265 2.90 1.62 10.42
N LEU A 266 1.72 1.46 9.81
CA LEU A 266 0.60 0.77 10.46
C LEU A 266 0.94 -0.67 10.87
N LEU A 267 1.89 -1.30 10.18
CA LEU A 267 2.37 -2.65 10.46
C LEU A 267 3.36 -2.74 11.63
N LEU A 268 3.81 -1.60 12.19
CA LEU A 268 4.61 -1.58 13.42
C LEU A 268 3.77 -1.87 14.66
N ASP A 269 2.46 -1.56 14.59
CA ASP A 269 1.51 -1.91 15.64
C ASP A 269 1.13 -3.39 15.49
N HIS A 270 1.48 -4.19 16.49
CA HIS A 270 1.23 -5.64 16.47
C HIS A 270 -0.25 -5.99 16.44
N ASP A 271 -1.14 -5.14 16.98
CA ASP A 271 -2.57 -5.39 16.95
C ASP A 271 -3.13 -5.26 15.52
N ASN A 272 -2.59 -4.32 14.73
CA ASN A 272 -2.88 -4.19 13.31
C ASN A 272 -2.19 -5.29 12.50
N TYR A 273 -0.90 -5.55 12.75
CA TYR A 273 -0.12 -6.56 12.04
C TYR A 273 -0.74 -7.96 12.13
N TYR A 274 -1.28 -8.31 13.30
CA TYR A 274 -1.97 -9.58 13.56
C TYR A 274 -3.50 -9.46 13.50
N ALA A 275 -4.06 -8.48 12.79
CA ALA A 275 -5.51 -8.40 12.53
C ALA A 275 -6.00 -9.67 11.79
N MET A 276 -5.20 -10.15 10.85
CA MET A 276 -5.24 -11.53 10.34
C MET A 276 -3.98 -12.25 10.84
N THR A 277 -4.15 -13.36 11.56
CA THR A 277 -3.02 -14.09 12.13
C THR A 277 -2.33 -14.95 11.06
N GLY A 278 -1.05 -15.24 11.27
CA GLY A 278 -0.37 -16.30 10.54
C GLY A 278 -0.98 -17.69 10.77
N GLY A 279 -0.48 -18.70 10.05
CA GLY A 279 -0.91 -20.09 10.25
C GLY A 279 -2.06 -20.55 9.34
N HIS A 280 -2.49 -19.71 8.38
CA HIS A 280 -3.41 -20.09 7.31
C HIS A 280 -2.83 -21.23 6.44
N GLY A 281 -3.69 -21.94 5.73
CA GLY A 281 -3.32 -23.08 4.87
C GLY A 281 -2.79 -22.75 3.47
N ALA A 282 -2.48 -21.49 3.16
CA ALA A 282 -2.11 -21.11 1.78
C ALA A 282 -0.68 -21.50 1.43
N CYS A 283 -0.40 -21.50 0.13
CA CYS A 283 0.93 -21.71 -0.45
C CYS A 283 1.96 -20.70 0.09
N ARG A 284 3.24 -21.05 -0.04
CA ARG A 284 4.37 -20.16 0.23
C ARG A 284 4.36 -19.02 -0.78
N GLY A 285 4.51 -17.79 -0.32
CA GLY A 285 4.48 -16.60 -1.19
C GLY A 285 3.09 -16.23 -1.74
N CYS A 286 2.00 -16.74 -1.16
CA CYS A 286 0.66 -16.55 -1.72
C CYS A 286 0.26 -15.05 -1.79
N GLY A 287 0.10 -14.52 -3.00
CA GLY A 287 -0.25 -13.12 -3.23
C GLY A 287 -1.64 -12.73 -2.71
N GLU A 288 -2.60 -13.67 -2.67
CA GLU A 288 -3.93 -13.43 -2.09
C GLU A 288 -3.84 -13.03 -0.62
N VAL A 289 -2.99 -13.73 0.15
CA VAL A 289 -2.90 -13.50 1.60
C VAL A 289 -2.19 -12.20 1.91
N THR A 290 -1.16 -11.83 1.14
CA THR A 290 -0.50 -10.53 1.26
C THR A 290 -1.51 -9.39 1.13
N ALA A 291 -2.38 -9.42 0.11
CA ALA A 291 -3.41 -8.40 -0.09
C ALA A 291 -4.43 -8.36 1.06
N ILE A 292 -4.96 -9.52 1.49
CA ILE A 292 -5.96 -9.60 2.57
C ILE A 292 -5.37 -9.09 3.90
N ARG A 293 -4.13 -9.46 4.22
CA ARG A 293 -3.49 -9.05 5.48
C ARG A 293 -3.36 -7.52 5.54
N LEU A 294 -2.91 -6.89 4.47
CA LEU A 294 -2.83 -5.42 4.39
C LEU A 294 -4.20 -4.77 4.52
N LEU A 295 -5.23 -5.35 3.87
CA LEU A 295 -6.62 -4.89 3.99
C LEU A 295 -7.13 -4.98 5.44
N THR A 296 -6.94 -6.13 6.10
CA THR A 296 -7.40 -6.36 7.48
C THR A 296 -6.66 -5.46 8.48
N ALA A 297 -5.35 -5.28 8.32
CA ALA A 297 -4.54 -4.40 9.16
C ALA A 297 -5.00 -2.94 9.04
N THR A 298 -5.21 -2.47 7.81
CA THR A 298 -5.70 -1.10 7.54
C THR A 298 -7.10 -0.90 8.11
N ASN A 299 -8.01 -1.86 7.91
CA ASN A 299 -9.37 -1.78 8.44
C ASN A 299 -9.38 -1.74 9.98
N LYS A 300 -8.57 -2.57 10.63
CA LYS A 300 -8.41 -2.57 12.09
C LYS A 300 -7.93 -1.20 12.59
N ALA A 301 -6.91 -0.62 11.96
CA ALA A 301 -6.37 0.69 12.34
C ALA A 301 -7.44 1.80 12.25
N ILE A 302 -8.15 1.89 11.11
CA ILE A 302 -9.22 2.88 10.89
C ILE A 302 -10.31 2.76 11.96
N HIS A 303 -10.81 1.53 12.18
CA HIS A 303 -11.92 1.31 13.10
C HIS A 303 -11.51 1.47 14.56
N GLU A 304 -10.28 1.12 14.95
CA GLU A 304 -9.81 1.32 16.32
C GLU A 304 -9.71 2.81 16.67
N LYS A 305 -9.20 3.64 15.75
CA LYS A 305 -9.20 5.11 15.92
C LYS A 305 -10.61 5.64 16.12
N LYS A 306 -11.56 5.22 15.28
CA LYS A 306 -12.97 5.63 15.38
C LYS A 306 -13.63 5.14 16.66
N ARG A 307 -13.36 3.90 17.06
CA ARG A 307 -13.87 3.29 18.31
C ARG A 307 -13.44 4.11 19.52
N LYS A 308 -12.16 4.45 19.64
CA LYS A 308 -11.63 5.27 20.74
C LYS A 308 -12.29 6.65 20.77
N ALA A 309 -12.42 7.31 19.62
CA ALA A 309 -13.12 8.60 19.53
C ALA A 309 -14.60 8.50 19.93
N HIS A 310 -15.28 7.43 19.54
CA HIS A 310 -16.69 7.24 19.85
C HIS A 310 -16.94 6.91 21.33
N ILE A 311 -16.03 6.19 21.99
CA ILE A 311 -16.09 5.96 23.45
C ILE A 311 -16.10 7.31 24.18
N ILE A 312 -15.17 8.21 23.84
CA ILE A 312 -15.09 9.56 24.42
C ILE A 312 -16.37 10.36 24.14
N GLU A 313 -16.94 10.26 22.93
CA GLU A 313 -18.22 10.91 22.60
C GLU A 313 -19.36 10.39 23.48
N LEU A 314 -19.45 9.07 23.66
CA LEU A 314 -20.51 8.42 24.45
C LEU A 314 -20.43 8.83 25.92
N GLU A 315 -19.24 8.76 26.53
CA GLU A 315 -19.01 9.22 27.91
C GLU A 315 -19.48 10.67 28.09
N ALA A 316 -19.03 11.57 27.21
CA ALA A 316 -19.39 12.98 27.26
C ALA A 316 -20.89 13.23 27.05
N LEU A 317 -21.56 12.45 26.19
CA LEU A 317 -23.01 12.55 25.99
C LEU A 317 -23.78 12.06 27.21
N ILE A 318 -23.40 10.91 27.77
CA ILE A 318 -24.05 10.33 28.96
C ILE A 318 -23.95 11.29 30.14
N ASP A 319 -22.77 11.87 30.39
CA ASP A 319 -22.57 12.85 31.47
C ASP A 319 -23.47 14.08 31.30
N LYS A 320 -23.48 14.66 30.09
CA LYS A 320 -24.32 15.83 29.77
C LYS A 320 -25.81 15.53 29.94
N LEU A 321 -26.28 14.34 29.52
CA LEU A 321 -27.68 13.94 29.69
C LEU A 321 -28.04 13.74 31.16
N ASN A 322 -27.16 13.11 31.93
CA ASN A 322 -27.32 12.94 33.37
C ASN A 322 -27.42 14.28 34.11
N GLU A 323 -26.64 15.28 33.70
CA GLU A 323 -26.80 16.65 34.19
C GLU A 323 -28.09 17.31 33.72
N LYS A 324 -28.46 17.14 32.44
CA LYS A 324 -29.67 17.73 31.85
C LYS A 324 -30.89 17.26 32.63
N VAL A 325 -31.06 15.96 32.85
CA VAL A 325 -32.20 15.36 33.56
C VAL A 325 -32.47 16.00 34.93
N LYS A 326 -31.43 16.43 35.64
CA LYS A 326 -31.56 17.09 36.95
C LYS A 326 -32.18 18.49 36.87
N LYS A 327 -32.15 19.13 35.69
CA LYS A 327 -32.47 20.55 35.46
C LYS A 327 -33.73 20.74 34.59
N ILE A 328 -34.42 19.68 34.18
CA ILE A 328 -35.58 19.77 33.26
C ILE A 328 -36.82 20.27 34.00
N PRO A 329 -37.42 21.41 33.58
CA PRO A 329 -38.69 21.86 34.10
C PRO A 329 -39.83 20.98 33.58
N ARG A 330 -40.96 20.97 34.29
CA ARG A 330 -42.14 20.23 33.86
C ARG A 330 -42.76 20.89 32.62
N ASP A 331 -42.69 20.22 31.47
CA ASP A 331 -43.30 20.65 30.22
C ASP A 331 -44.66 19.97 30.01
N LYS A 332 -45.67 20.72 29.58
CA LYS A 332 -47.01 20.20 29.25
C LYS A 332 -47.09 19.70 27.81
N HIS A 333 -46.24 20.20 26.92
CA HIS A 333 -46.19 19.81 25.51
C HIS A 333 -45.34 18.53 25.31
N ASP A 334 -44.34 18.31 26.17
CA ASP A 334 -43.57 17.06 26.23
C ASP A 334 -43.56 16.46 27.66
N PRO A 335 -44.66 15.81 28.08
CA PRO A 335 -44.77 15.23 29.42
C PRO A 335 -43.85 14.02 29.64
N PHE A 336 -43.30 13.43 28.57
CA PHE A 336 -42.49 12.21 28.63
C PHE A 336 -40.98 12.48 28.51
N ARG A 337 -40.56 13.74 28.37
CA ARG A 337 -39.16 14.16 28.20
C ARG A 337 -38.16 13.47 29.13
N VAL A 338 -38.40 13.53 30.44
CA VAL A 338 -37.50 12.92 31.45
C VAL A 338 -37.42 11.41 31.27
N LYS A 339 -38.54 10.76 30.94
CA LYS A 339 -38.58 9.31 30.70
C LYS A 339 -37.83 8.93 29.42
N ARG A 340 -37.99 9.73 28.35
CA ARG A 340 -37.25 9.56 27.10
C ARG A 340 -35.75 9.67 27.32
N ILE A 341 -35.29 10.74 27.97
CA ILE A 341 -33.85 10.95 28.20
C ILE A 341 -33.25 9.84 29.07
N LYS A 342 -33.94 9.36 30.10
CA LYS A 342 -33.47 8.21 30.89
C LYS A 342 -33.31 6.95 30.04
N LYS A 343 -34.30 6.63 29.19
CA LYS A 343 -34.20 5.52 28.24
C LYS A 343 -33.01 5.72 27.29
N THR A 344 -32.81 6.93 26.79
CA THR A 344 -31.66 7.27 25.94
C THR A 344 -30.35 7.02 26.66
N ILE A 345 -30.20 7.42 27.93
CA ILE A 345 -29.02 7.12 28.75
C ILE A 345 -28.80 5.62 28.85
N ASP A 346 -29.83 4.84 29.20
CA ASP A 346 -29.71 3.37 29.32
C ASP A 346 -29.21 2.72 28.01
N THR A 347 -29.71 3.17 26.85
CA THR A 347 -29.26 2.69 25.54
C THR A 347 -27.80 3.08 25.27
N LEU A 348 -27.42 4.33 25.58
CA LEU A 348 -26.05 4.81 25.36
C LEU A 348 -25.04 4.14 26.31
N GLU A 349 -25.40 3.89 27.57
CA GLU A 349 -24.56 3.16 28.53
C GLU A 349 -24.33 1.72 28.08
N LYS A 350 -25.39 1.05 27.59
CA LYS A 350 -25.26 -0.30 26.99
C LYS A 350 -24.31 -0.26 25.79
N ARG A 351 -24.43 0.74 24.92
CA ARG A 351 -23.55 0.91 23.77
C ARG A 351 -22.11 1.18 24.19
N LEU A 352 -21.88 2.06 25.16
CA LEU A 352 -20.56 2.34 25.73
C LEU A 352 -19.90 1.06 26.22
N TYR A 353 -20.62 0.27 27.05
CA TYR A 353 -20.14 -1.04 27.52
C TYR A 353 -19.73 -1.98 26.38
N LEU A 354 -20.55 -2.07 25.32
CA LEU A 354 -20.25 -2.90 24.15
C LEU A 354 -19.01 -2.41 23.38
N PHE A 355 -18.77 -1.09 23.34
CA PHE A 355 -17.61 -0.49 22.68
C PHE A 355 -16.33 -0.60 23.52
N GLU A 356 -16.39 -0.45 24.84
CA GLU A 356 -15.22 -0.57 25.74
C GLU A 356 -14.64 -1.99 25.75
N GLY A 357 -15.50 -3.00 25.69
CA GLY A 357 -15.05 -4.38 25.63
C GLY A 357 -16.18 -5.39 25.41
N GLY A 358 -17.39 -5.08 25.88
CA GLY A 358 -18.53 -6.00 25.83
C GLY A 358 -18.27 -7.32 26.56
N PRO A 359 -19.03 -8.39 26.26
CA PRO A 359 -18.89 -9.68 26.93
C PRO A 359 -17.60 -10.43 26.57
N THR A 360 -16.92 -10.03 25.49
CA THR A 360 -15.70 -10.69 24.97
C THR A 360 -14.41 -10.01 25.40
N GLY A 361 -14.48 -8.75 25.86
CA GLY A 361 -13.34 -7.89 26.18
C GLY A 361 -12.76 -7.12 24.98
N ASN A 362 -13.24 -7.35 23.75
CA ASN A 362 -12.60 -6.88 22.52
C ASN A 362 -13.38 -5.82 21.73
N GLY A 363 -14.50 -5.31 22.28
CA GLY A 363 -15.36 -4.36 21.58
C GLY A 363 -16.04 -4.95 20.34
N PRO A 364 -16.73 -4.14 19.52
CA PRO A 364 -17.27 -4.58 18.24
C PRO A 364 -16.15 -4.90 17.26
N SER A 365 -16.33 -5.94 16.44
CA SER A 365 -15.39 -6.24 15.36
C SER A 365 -15.43 -5.12 14.30
N PRO A 366 -14.27 -4.75 13.73
CA PRO A 366 -14.18 -3.75 12.67
C PRO A 366 -14.70 -4.22 11.30
N ALA A 367 -14.89 -5.53 11.08
CA ALA A 367 -15.34 -6.06 9.80
C ALA A 367 -16.22 -7.31 9.94
N ALA A 368 -16.92 -7.65 8.85
CA ALA A 368 -17.49 -8.97 8.67
C ALA A 368 -17.25 -9.44 7.23
N PHE A 369 -16.76 -10.67 7.08
CA PHE A 369 -16.39 -11.23 5.79
C PHE A 369 -17.42 -12.26 5.34
N ALA A 370 -18.08 -12.03 4.21
CA ALA A 370 -18.64 -13.08 3.39
C ALA A 370 -17.58 -13.45 2.34
N ASN A 371 -17.12 -14.70 2.33
CA ASN A 371 -16.10 -15.15 1.38
C ASN A 371 -16.65 -16.27 0.48
N ALA A 372 -16.41 -16.17 -0.82
CA ALA A 372 -16.77 -17.18 -1.80
C ALA A 372 -15.93 -18.45 -1.63
N THR A 373 -16.46 -19.58 -2.07
CA THR A 373 -15.68 -20.82 -2.14
C THR A 373 -14.51 -20.66 -3.13
N GLY A 374 -13.29 -20.99 -2.70
CA GLY A 374 -12.07 -20.85 -3.49
C GLY A 374 -10.82 -21.03 -2.63
N CYS A 375 -9.65 -20.61 -3.12
CA CYS A 375 -8.41 -20.67 -2.33
C CYS A 375 -8.59 -19.96 -0.99
N SER A 376 -9.15 -18.75 -1.05
CA SER A 376 -9.41 -17.89 0.09
C SER A 376 -10.32 -18.49 1.15
N SER A 377 -11.28 -19.35 0.78
CA SER A 377 -12.05 -20.11 1.78
C SER A 377 -11.26 -21.31 2.30
N VAL A 378 -10.55 -22.03 1.44
CA VAL A 378 -9.81 -23.24 1.83
C VAL A 378 -8.73 -22.94 2.86
N TYR A 379 -7.84 -21.97 2.60
CA TYR A 379 -6.78 -21.68 3.57
C TYR A 379 -7.27 -20.97 4.84
N ALA A 380 -8.48 -20.40 4.81
CA ALA A 380 -9.11 -19.70 5.93
C ALA A 380 -9.98 -20.59 6.82
N SER A 381 -10.54 -21.68 6.30
CA SER A 381 -11.57 -22.46 6.98
C SER A 381 -11.31 -23.97 6.99
N THR A 382 -10.05 -24.38 6.80
CA THR A 382 -9.66 -25.79 7.03
C THR A 382 -9.60 -26.06 8.53
N PHE A 383 -10.61 -26.79 9.04
CA PHE A 383 -10.67 -27.19 10.44
C PHE A 383 -9.34 -27.83 10.90
N PRO A 384 -8.85 -27.50 12.11
CA PRO A 384 -9.45 -26.63 13.12
C PRO A 384 -9.01 -25.15 13.03
N SER A 385 -8.36 -24.73 11.95
CA SER A 385 -7.62 -23.45 11.86
C SER A 385 -8.37 -22.35 11.12
N ASN A 386 -8.51 -21.20 11.78
CA ASN A 386 -9.05 -19.95 11.22
C ASN A 386 -8.08 -18.78 11.50
N PRO A 387 -7.60 -18.05 10.48
CA PRO A 387 -6.67 -16.93 10.67
C PRO A 387 -7.36 -15.59 10.99
N TYR A 388 -8.68 -15.47 10.85
CA TYR A 388 -9.39 -14.21 11.06
C TYR A 388 -9.71 -14.00 12.53
N LYS A 389 -9.47 -12.79 13.04
CA LYS A 389 -10.01 -12.31 14.32
C LYS A 389 -11.45 -11.81 14.18
N ASP A 390 -11.83 -11.39 12.97
CA ASP A 390 -13.16 -10.88 12.64
C ASP A 390 -14.12 -12.01 12.23
N PRO A 391 -15.45 -11.80 12.39
CA PRO A 391 -16.46 -12.71 11.87
C PRO A 391 -16.27 -12.99 10.38
N TRP A 392 -16.20 -14.27 10.05
CA TRP A 392 -15.96 -14.75 8.70
C TRP A 392 -16.92 -15.90 8.39
N ILE A 393 -17.54 -15.87 7.23
CA ILE A 393 -18.48 -16.89 6.75
C ILE A 393 -18.20 -17.24 5.29
N ASN A 394 -18.27 -18.53 4.97
CA ASN A 394 -18.37 -19.04 3.62
C ASN A 394 -19.76 -19.68 3.43
N SER A 395 -20.54 -19.15 2.49
CA SER A 395 -21.83 -19.72 2.10
C SER A 395 -21.62 -20.70 0.95
N LEU A 396 -21.60 -20.20 -0.30
CA LEU A 396 -21.33 -20.97 -1.50
C LEU A 396 -20.37 -20.21 -2.43
N PHE A 397 -20.14 -20.77 -3.61
CA PHE A 397 -19.24 -20.20 -4.60
C PHE A 397 -19.82 -18.96 -5.29
N GLN A 398 -21.15 -18.91 -5.48
CA GLN A 398 -21.82 -17.95 -6.36
C GLN A 398 -22.56 -16.80 -5.66
N ASP A 399 -22.76 -16.86 -4.34
CA ASP A 399 -23.76 -16.05 -3.64
C ASP A 399 -23.21 -15.00 -2.67
N THR A 400 -21.88 -14.86 -2.60
CA THR A 400 -21.20 -13.97 -1.63
C THR A 400 -21.72 -12.52 -1.62
N PRO A 401 -21.99 -11.87 -2.78
CA PRO A 401 -22.58 -10.52 -2.79
C PRO A 401 -23.95 -10.44 -2.09
N ALA A 402 -24.78 -11.47 -2.24
CA ALA A 402 -26.10 -11.53 -1.61
C ALA A 402 -25.98 -11.75 -0.08
N VAL A 403 -25.07 -12.63 0.33
CA VAL A 403 -24.77 -12.89 1.75
C VAL A 403 -24.25 -11.63 2.44
N ALA A 404 -23.29 -10.94 1.83
CA ALA A 404 -22.75 -9.68 2.33
C ALA A 404 -23.85 -8.62 2.51
N LYS A 405 -24.74 -8.48 1.53
CA LYS A 405 -25.88 -7.56 1.65
C LYS A 405 -26.79 -7.91 2.84
N GLY A 406 -27.08 -9.19 3.05
CA GLY A 406 -27.87 -9.64 4.21
C GLY A 406 -27.21 -9.33 5.55
N ILE A 407 -25.89 -9.53 5.66
CA ILE A 407 -25.10 -9.18 6.85
C ILE A 407 -25.19 -7.68 7.13
N PHE A 408 -25.01 -6.84 6.10
CA PHE A 408 -25.10 -5.38 6.23
C PHE A 408 -26.48 -4.92 6.70
N GLU A 409 -27.55 -5.43 6.09
CA GLU A 409 -28.92 -5.09 6.49
C GLU A 409 -29.21 -5.53 7.94
N GLY A 410 -28.64 -6.66 8.38
CA GLY A 410 -28.71 -7.13 9.76
C GLY A 410 -27.99 -6.21 10.76
N PHE A 411 -26.78 -5.75 10.44
CA PHE A 411 -26.07 -4.76 11.27
C PHE A 411 -26.84 -3.43 11.34
N CYS A 412 -27.32 -2.96 10.19
CA CYS A 412 -28.14 -1.75 10.11
C CYS A 412 -29.39 -1.85 10.98
N ALA A 413 -30.13 -2.96 10.91
CA ALA A 413 -31.33 -3.17 11.71
C ALA A 413 -31.04 -3.13 13.22
N THR A 414 -29.89 -3.65 13.64
CA THR A 414 -29.47 -3.62 15.05
C THR A 414 -29.03 -2.22 15.49
N ALA A 415 -28.43 -1.44 14.59
CA ALA A 415 -27.93 -0.08 14.88
C ALA A 415 -29.01 1.01 14.93
N VAL A 416 -30.22 0.74 14.44
CA VAL A 416 -31.35 1.71 14.43
C VAL A 416 -31.64 2.23 15.84
N GLU A 417 -31.66 1.36 16.85
CA GLU A 417 -31.93 1.76 18.24
C GLU A 417 -30.83 2.70 18.77
N ASP A 418 -29.58 2.34 18.53
CA ASP A 418 -28.40 3.11 18.98
C ASP A 418 -28.34 4.49 18.33
N PHE A 419 -28.51 4.59 17.02
CA PHE A 419 -28.48 5.88 16.31
C PHE A 419 -29.71 6.74 16.62
N THR A 420 -30.87 6.12 16.86
CA THR A 420 -32.04 6.83 17.39
C THR A 420 -31.71 7.46 18.75
N ALA A 421 -31.05 6.72 19.65
CA ALA A 421 -30.64 7.21 20.95
C ALA A 421 -29.61 8.35 20.82
N LEU A 422 -28.60 8.22 19.96
CA LEU A 422 -27.60 9.26 19.72
C LEU A 422 -28.21 10.57 19.19
N ARG A 423 -29.13 10.49 18.21
CA ARG A 423 -29.82 11.68 17.70
C ARG A 423 -30.75 12.29 18.73
N THR A 424 -31.52 11.45 19.44
CA THR A 424 -32.40 11.90 20.53
C THR A 424 -31.59 12.62 21.61
N ALA A 425 -30.43 12.07 22.00
CA ALA A 425 -29.53 12.70 22.95
C ALA A 425 -29.10 14.10 22.51
N LYS A 426 -28.62 14.23 21.25
CA LYS A 426 -28.18 15.52 20.70
C LYS A 426 -29.33 16.54 20.67
N LEU A 427 -30.52 16.14 20.23
CA LEU A 427 -31.73 16.99 20.21
C LEU A 427 -32.17 17.42 21.61
N ASP A 428 -32.22 16.48 22.57
CA ASP A 428 -32.65 16.77 23.94
C ASP A 428 -31.67 17.67 24.69
N LEU A 429 -30.36 17.52 24.45
CA LEU A 429 -29.34 18.41 25.02
C LEU A 429 -29.50 19.84 24.51
N GLN A 430 -29.82 19.99 23.22
CA GLN A 430 -30.02 21.28 22.55
C GLN A 430 -31.43 21.87 22.73
N ASP A 431 -32.34 21.18 23.44
CA ASP A 431 -33.75 21.56 23.58
C ASP A 431 -34.51 21.66 22.24
N LEU A 432 -34.10 20.88 21.24
CA LEU A 432 -34.67 20.87 19.89
C LEU A 432 -35.58 19.65 19.61
N TYR A 433 -35.76 18.76 20.59
CA TYR A 433 -36.63 17.60 20.42
C TYR A 433 -38.12 18.00 20.43
N ASP A 434 -38.76 17.85 19.28
CA ASP A 434 -40.21 17.97 19.09
C ASP A 434 -40.87 16.58 18.95
N PRO A 435 -41.74 16.15 19.89
CA PRO A 435 -42.44 14.87 19.79
C PRO A 435 -43.28 14.68 18.53
N GLU A 436 -43.90 15.73 17.98
CA GLU A 436 -44.77 15.60 16.81
C GLU A 436 -43.98 15.25 15.55
N ILE A 437 -42.75 15.78 15.43
CA ILE A 437 -41.85 15.55 14.31
C ILE A 437 -41.02 14.28 14.54
N HIS A 438 -40.33 14.20 15.68
CA HIS A 438 -39.29 13.21 15.89
C HIS A 438 -39.84 11.84 16.24
N ASP A 439 -40.95 11.72 16.96
CA ASP A 439 -41.57 10.40 17.18
C ASP A 439 -42.03 9.78 15.86
N SER A 440 -42.57 10.60 14.95
CA SER A 440 -42.96 10.13 13.62
C SER A 440 -41.75 9.71 12.78
N LEU A 441 -40.68 10.52 12.79
CA LEU A 441 -39.42 10.19 12.12
C LEU A 441 -38.85 8.85 12.62
N PHE A 442 -38.75 8.68 13.94
CA PHE A 442 -38.15 7.50 14.55
C PHE A 442 -38.97 6.22 14.42
N ARG A 443 -40.28 6.30 14.14
CA ARG A 443 -41.10 5.11 13.79
C ARG A 443 -40.71 4.46 12.48
N CYS A 444 -40.19 5.24 11.53
CA CYS A 444 -39.77 4.76 10.20
C CYS A 444 -38.26 4.85 10.01
N PHE A 445 -37.51 5.15 11.07
CA PHE A 445 -36.06 5.31 11.01
C PHE A 445 -35.39 3.98 10.67
N ASN A 446 -34.52 4.05 9.68
CA ASN A 446 -33.83 2.92 9.09
C ASN A 446 -32.54 3.43 8.44
N TRP A 447 -31.71 2.54 7.93
CA TRP A 447 -30.38 2.88 7.47
C TRP A 447 -30.31 3.91 6.35
N HIS A 448 -31.35 4.08 5.52
CA HIS A 448 -31.39 5.15 4.51
C HIS A 448 -31.38 6.55 5.13
N HIS A 449 -31.65 6.67 6.44
CA HIS A 449 -31.59 7.91 7.18
C HIS A 449 -30.27 8.12 7.93
N PHE A 450 -29.36 7.15 7.94
CA PHE A 450 -28.10 7.25 8.66
C PHE A 450 -27.20 8.33 8.03
N SER A 451 -26.47 9.05 8.87
CA SER A 451 -25.47 10.02 8.40
C SER A 451 -24.19 9.31 7.94
N LYS A 452 -23.32 10.03 7.22
CA LYS A 452 -22.00 9.53 6.85
C LYS A 452 -21.19 9.08 8.08
N ASP A 453 -21.26 9.85 9.17
CA ASP A 453 -20.59 9.53 10.43
C ASP A 453 -21.16 8.26 11.08
N GLU A 454 -22.48 8.08 11.09
CA GLU A 454 -23.13 6.88 11.62
C GLU A 454 -22.76 5.63 10.80
N PHE A 455 -22.76 5.71 9.47
CA PHE A 455 -22.23 4.61 8.63
C PHE A 455 -20.76 4.30 8.95
N SER A 456 -19.97 5.33 9.22
CA SER A 456 -18.54 5.16 9.49
C SER A 456 -18.24 4.38 10.77
N LEU A 457 -19.22 4.28 11.69
CA LEU A 457 -19.17 3.52 12.94
C LEU A 457 -19.61 2.06 12.79
N LEU A 458 -20.27 1.70 11.68
CA LEU A 458 -20.65 0.32 11.39
C LEU A 458 -19.44 -0.46 10.89
N PRO A 459 -19.34 -1.78 11.18
CA PRO A 459 -18.27 -2.61 10.65
C PRO A 459 -18.27 -2.63 9.11
N ALA A 460 -17.09 -2.71 8.51
CA ALA A 460 -16.96 -2.92 7.07
C ALA A 460 -17.49 -4.31 6.69
N VAL A 461 -18.51 -4.36 5.84
CA VAL A 461 -19.04 -5.63 5.32
C VAL A 461 -18.38 -5.95 3.99
N ILE A 462 -17.60 -7.03 3.98
CA ILE A 462 -16.71 -7.39 2.88
C ILE A 462 -17.25 -8.64 2.17
N SER A 463 -17.49 -8.52 0.87
CA SER A 463 -17.75 -9.64 -0.04
C SER A 463 -16.46 -9.97 -0.77
N MET A 464 -15.87 -11.12 -0.49
CA MET A 464 -14.57 -11.52 -1.03
C MET A 464 -14.68 -12.76 -1.91
N GLY A 465 -13.87 -12.86 -2.96
CA GLY A 465 -13.78 -14.06 -3.78
C GLY A 465 -12.64 -14.02 -4.79
N GLY A 466 -12.24 -15.20 -5.26
CA GLY A 466 -11.31 -15.31 -6.39
C GLY A 466 -11.97 -14.90 -7.71
N ASP A 467 -11.19 -14.86 -8.79
CA ASP A 467 -11.72 -14.50 -10.11
C ASP A 467 -12.86 -15.43 -10.57
N GLY A 468 -12.79 -16.74 -10.35
CA GLY A 468 -13.89 -17.64 -10.72
C GLY A 468 -15.23 -17.36 -10.03
N ALA A 469 -15.21 -16.89 -8.78
CA ALA A 469 -16.43 -16.51 -8.08
C ALA A 469 -17.02 -15.21 -8.62
N THR A 470 -16.17 -14.27 -9.03
CA THR A 470 -16.53 -12.87 -9.26
C THR A 470 -16.67 -12.51 -10.74
N TYR A 471 -15.81 -13.09 -11.59
CA TYR A 471 -15.84 -12.93 -13.05
C TYR A 471 -16.86 -13.87 -13.71
N ASP A 472 -17.10 -15.05 -13.14
CA ASP A 472 -17.94 -16.09 -13.76
C ASP A 472 -19.23 -16.35 -12.97
N ILE A 473 -19.24 -17.35 -12.08
CA ILE A 473 -20.47 -17.94 -11.54
C ILE A 473 -21.29 -16.96 -10.67
N GLY A 474 -20.62 -16.09 -9.91
CA GLY A 474 -21.25 -15.08 -9.07
C GLY A 474 -21.38 -13.70 -9.71
N PHE A 475 -20.94 -13.53 -10.97
CA PHE A 475 -20.96 -12.23 -11.64
C PHE A 475 -22.36 -11.62 -11.73
N GLY A 476 -23.40 -12.43 -11.94
CA GLY A 476 -24.78 -11.94 -11.98
C GLY A 476 -25.25 -11.36 -10.64
N ALA A 477 -24.88 -12.01 -9.53
CA ALA A 477 -25.17 -11.51 -8.18
C ALA A 477 -24.36 -10.26 -7.86
N LEU A 478 -23.08 -10.23 -8.28
CA LEU A 478 -22.22 -9.06 -8.15
C LEU A 478 -22.80 -7.86 -8.91
N SER A 479 -23.10 -7.99 -10.20
CA SER A 479 -23.70 -6.91 -10.98
C SER A 479 -25.02 -6.42 -10.37
N ARG A 480 -25.85 -7.32 -9.81
CA ARG A 480 -27.06 -6.91 -9.09
C ARG A 480 -26.79 -6.11 -7.81
N LEU A 481 -25.70 -6.40 -7.11
CA LEU A 481 -25.22 -5.61 -5.97
C LEU A 481 -24.70 -4.24 -6.44
N LEU A 482 -23.91 -4.19 -7.51
CA LEU A 482 -23.28 -2.96 -8.01
C LEU A 482 -24.27 -1.87 -8.46
N VAL A 483 -25.51 -2.24 -8.80
CA VAL A 483 -26.59 -1.25 -9.08
C VAL A 483 -27.34 -0.78 -7.82
N SER A 484 -27.02 -1.30 -6.63
CA SER A 484 -27.65 -0.87 -5.37
C SER A 484 -26.88 0.28 -4.72
N GLU A 485 -27.48 0.87 -3.69
CA GLU A 485 -26.85 1.90 -2.84
C GLU A 485 -26.27 1.29 -1.55
N THR A 486 -26.04 -0.03 -1.54
CA THR A 486 -25.57 -0.74 -0.34
C THR A 486 -24.04 -0.64 -0.27
N PRO A 487 -23.44 -0.04 0.78
CA PRO A 487 -22.00 0.21 0.86
C PRO A 487 -21.19 -1.04 1.20
N ILE A 488 -21.32 -2.07 0.36
CA ILE A 488 -20.57 -3.33 0.46
C ILE A 488 -19.19 -3.14 -0.17
N LYS A 489 -18.19 -3.71 0.50
CA LYS A 489 -16.79 -3.72 0.07
C LYS A 489 -16.54 -5.02 -0.70
N VAL A 490 -16.45 -4.97 -2.03
CA VAL A 490 -16.19 -6.15 -2.85
C VAL A 490 -14.70 -6.29 -3.09
N VAL A 491 -14.09 -7.39 -2.64
CA VAL A 491 -12.67 -7.70 -2.83
C VAL A 491 -12.53 -8.86 -3.80
N VAL A 492 -11.81 -8.63 -4.89
CA VAL A 492 -11.54 -9.63 -5.91
C VAL A 492 -10.07 -10.01 -5.89
N LEU A 493 -9.80 -11.29 -5.61
CA LEU A 493 -8.47 -11.86 -5.56
C LEU A 493 -8.18 -12.51 -6.92
N ASN A 494 -7.50 -11.76 -7.78
CA ASN A 494 -7.44 -12.07 -9.20
C ASN A 494 -6.15 -12.79 -9.57
N THR A 495 -6.20 -14.12 -9.61
CA THR A 495 -5.07 -14.95 -10.05
C THR A 495 -5.10 -15.22 -11.56
N GLY A 496 -6.21 -14.90 -12.23
CA GLY A 496 -6.40 -15.18 -13.66
C GLY A 496 -6.66 -16.66 -13.92
N GLY A 497 -7.27 -17.37 -12.97
CA GLY A 497 -7.64 -18.78 -13.10
C GLY A 497 -8.19 -19.38 -11.81
N TYR A 498 -8.83 -20.54 -11.89
CA TYR A 498 -9.42 -21.19 -10.71
C TYR A 498 -8.34 -21.96 -9.94
N SER A 499 -7.57 -21.24 -9.13
CA SER A 499 -6.40 -21.81 -8.45
C SER A 499 -6.73 -23.01 -7.55
N ASN A 500 -7.83 -22.96 -6.80
CA ASN A 500 -8.17 -24.03 -5.84
C ASN A 500 -8.44 -25.38 -6.49
N THR A 501 -9.03 -25.37 -7.68
CA THR A 501 -9.49 -26.58 -8.37
C THR A 501 -8.46 -27.11 -9.39
N GLY A 502 -7.23 -26.59 -9.38
CA GLY A 502 -6.11 -27.04 -10.22
C GLY A 502 -5.89 -26.20 -11.48
N GLY A 503 -6.22 -24.91 -11.44
CA GLY A 503 -5.91 -23.95 -12.50
C GLY A 503 -6.83 -24.04 -13.72
N GLN A 504 -8.15 -24.22 -13.51
CA GLN A 504 -9.10 -24.10 -14.62
C GLN A 504 -9.15 -22.70 -15.19
N THR A 505 -9.46 -22.66 -16.47
CA THR A 505 -9.69 -21.43 -17.21
C THR A 505 -10.86 -20.65 -16.62
N SER A 506 -10.61 -19.37 -16.39
CA SER A 506 -11.56 -18.35 -15.95
C SER A 506 -11.80 -17.37 -17.08
N THR A 507 -12.90 -16.60 -17.07
CA THR A 507 -12.98 -15.45 -17.98
C THR A 507 -11.96 -14.35 -17.62
N ALA A 508 -11.34 -14.42 -16.44
CA ALA A 508 -10.18 -13.60 -16.07
C ALA A 508 -8.83 -14.09 -16.63
N SER A 509 -8.76 -15.33 -17.14
CA SER A 509 -7.54 -15.87 -17.75
C SER A 509 -7.18 -15.10 -19.02
N TYR A 510 -5.88 -14.96 -19.28
CA TYR A 510 -5.39 -14.26 -20.46
C TYR A 510 -5.54 -15.12 -21.73
N THR A 511 -5.62 -14.45 -22.88
CA THR A 511 -5.40 -15.11 -24.18
C THR A 511 -4.05 -15.84 -24.17
N ALA A 512 -3.96 -16.96 -24.88
CA ALA A 512 -2.79 -17.84 -24.92
C ALA A 512 -2.43 -18.53 -23.59
N GLN A 513 -3.16 -18.32 -22.50
CA GLN A 513 -2.84 -18.97 -21.23
C GLN A 513 -3.06 -20.48 -21.32
N ASP A 514 -2.05 -21.27 -20.94
CA ASP A 514 -2.17 -22.72 -20.77
C ASP A 514 -2.81 -23.01 -19.40
N SER A 515 -4.06 -23.42 -19.42
CA SER A 515 -4.86 -23.67 -18.21
C SER A 515 -5.73 -24.90 -18.40
N ASP A 516 -6.22 -25.46 -17.30
CA ASP A 516 -7.16 -26.59 -17.42
C ASP A 516 -8.41 -26.15 -18.18
N LEU A 517 -8.93 -27.03 -19.04
CA LEU A 517 -9.97 -26.75 -20.05
C LEU A 517 -9.54 -25.93 -21.29
N THR A 518 -8.36 -25.29 -21.29
CA THR A 518 -7.77 -24.64 -22.48
C THR A 518 -6.28 -24.96 -22.59
N ARG A 519 -5.94 -26.26 -22.63
CA ARG A 519 -4.55 -26.71 -22.62
C ARG A 519 -3.82 -26.38 -23.92
N PHE A 520 -2.56 -25.98 -23.82
CA PHE A 520 -1.68 -25.84 -24.98
C PHE A 520 -1.27 -27.20 -25.56
N GLY A 521 -1.44 -27.39 -26.85
CA GLY A 521 -1.08 -28.60 -27.60
C GLY A 521 -1.20 -28.42 -29.12
N VAL A 522 -1.14 -29.52 -29.87
CA VAL A 522 -1.18 -29.48 -31.34
C VAL A 522 -2.50 -28.89 -31.89
N ALA A 523 -3.60 -29.10 -31.16
CA ALA A 523 -4.93 -28.65 -31.57
C ALA A 523 -5.32 -27.26 -31.04
N HIS A 524 -4.73 -26.81 -29.94
CA HIS A 524 -5.11 -25.59 -29.22
C HIS A 524 -3.87 -24.86 -28.71
N SER A 525 -3.88 -23.54 -28.81
CA SER A 525 -2.76 -22.69 -28.37
C SER A 525 -3.11 -21.93 -27.09
N GLY A 526 -3.69 -22.63 -26.10
CA GLY A 526 -4.20 -21.98 -24.88
C GLY A 526 -5.61 -21.41 -25.04
N LYS A 527 -6.01 -20.51 -24.14
CA LYS A 527 -7.28 -19.76 -24.23
C LYS A 527 -7.32 -18.86 -25.47
N HIS A 528 -8.48 -18.78 -26.13
CA HIS A 528 -8.67 -18.01 -27.36
C HIS A 528 -9.43 -16.70 -27.16
N GLU A 529 -10.30 -16.64 -26.16
CA GLU A 529 -11.10 -15.46 -25.86
C GLU A 529 -10.26 -14.38 -25.16
N ASP A 530 -10.55 -13.12 -25.46
CA ASP A 530 -10.03 -11.97 -24.71
C ASP A 530 -10.41 -12.08 -23.23
N ARG A 531 -9.65 -11.41 -22.36
CA ARG A 531 -9.94 -11.36 -20.93
C ARG A 531 -11.18 -10.51 -20.69
N LYS A 532 -12.08 -10.97 -19.82
CA LYS A 532 -13.17 -10.13 -19.29
C LYS A 532 -12.56 -9.12 -18.32
N GLU A 533 -12.68 -7.83 -18.56
CA GLU A 533 -12.12 -6.80 -17.67
C GLU A 533 -13.15 -6.37 -16.61
N LEU A 534 -13.19 -7.07 -15.47
CA LEU A 534 -14.22 -6.87 -14.42
C LEU A 534 -14.19 -5.45 -13.86
N GLY A 535 -13.00 -4.91 -13.55
CA GLY A 535 -12.87 -3.56 -13.02
C GLY A 535 -13.55 -2.53 -13.92
N LEU A 536 -13.30 -2.61 -15.24
CA LEU A 536 -13.94 -1.71 -16.21
C LEU A 536 -15.45 -1.88 -16.25
N ILE A 537 -15.95 -3.12 -16.28
CA ILE A 537 -17.40 -3.38 -16.27
C ILE A 537 -18.05 -2.82 -15.00
N ALA A 538 -17.38 -2.94 -13.85
CA ALA A 538 -17.83 -2.38 -12.59
C ALA A 538 -17.85 -0.84 -12.62
N SER A 539 -16.88 -0.18 -13.25
CA SER A 539 -16.82 1.28 -13.35
C SER A 539 -18.00 1.89 -14.11
N PHE A 540 -18.63 1.13 -15.01
CA PHE A 540 -19.82 1.57 -15.73
C PHE A 540 -21.13 1.36 -14.95
N HIS A 541 -21.09 0.82 -13.73
CA HIS A 541 -22.23 0.82 -12.82
C HIS A 541 -22.37 2.18 -12.11
N PRO A 542 -23.59 2.60 -11.75
CA PRO A 542 -23.81 3.92 -11.20
C PRO A 542 -23.14 4.10 -9.85
N LYS A 543 -22.33 5.15 -9.71
CA LYS A 543 -21.66 5.56 -8.47
C LYS A 543 -20.71 4.52 -7.87
N VAL A 544 -20.27 3.50 -8.58
CA VAL A 544 -19.35 2.49 -8.00
C VAL A 544 -17.91 3.01 -7.98
N LEU A 545 -17.28 3.01 -6.80
CA LEU A 545 -15.82 3.18 -6.68
C LEU A 545 -15.16 1.88 -7.15
N VAL A 546 -14.25 1.96 -8.11
CA VAL A 546 -13.45 0.81 -8.55
C VAL A 546 -11.97 1.12 -8.40
N ILE A 547 -11.25 0.19 -7.78
CA ILE A 547 -9.80 0.24 -7.66
C ILE A 547 -9.27 -1.08 -8.24
N GLN A 548 -8.48 -0.99 -9.30
CA GLN A 548 -7.67 -2.08 -9.82
C GLN A 548 -6.22 -1.87 -9.39
N THR A 549 -5.67 -2.78 -8.61
CA THR A 549 -4.38 -2.57 -7.95
C THR A 549 -3.61 -3.88 -7.71
N ASN A 550 -2.52 -3.80 -6.96
CA ASN A 550 -1.64 -4.89 -6.63
C ASN A 550 -0.88 -4.57 -5.33
N ALA A 551 -0.81 -5.54 -4.40
CA ALA A 551 -0.12 -5.37 -3.12
C ALA A 551 1.39 -5.07 -3.25
N ALA A 552 2.01 -5.37 -4.39
CA ALA A 552 3.41 -5.05 -4.62
C ALA A 552 3.68 -3.56 -4.89
N LEU A 553 2.67 -2.82 -5.36
CA LEU A 553 2.73 -1.36 -5.51
C LEU A 553 2.17 -0.71 -4.23
N GLN A 554 2.99 -0.62 -3.20
CA GLN A 554 2.54 -0.51 -1.81
C GLN A 554 1.78 0.78 -1.54
N SER A 555 2.31 1.93 -1.95
CA SER A 555 1.67 3.22 -1.69
C SER A 555 0.34 3.35 -2.40
N HIS A 556 0.27 2.93 -3.67
CA HIS A 556 -0.99 2.87 -4.42
C HIS A 556 -1.97 1.92 -3.74
N PHE A 557 -1.53 0.73 -3.32
CA PHE A 557 -2.39 -0.24 -2.64
C PHE A 557 -2.94 0.32 -1.33
N MET A 558 -2.09 0.76 -0.41
CA MET A 558 -2.48 1.19 0.93
C MET A 558 -3.34 2.46 0.92
N LYS A 559 -2.99 3.46 0.09
CA LYS A 559 -3.81 4.67 -0.13
C LYS A 559 -5.22 4.29 -0.58
N ASN A 560 -5.32 3.47 -1.63
CA ASN A 560 -6.61 3.10 -2.18
C ASN A 560 -7.40 2.14 -1.29
N VAL A 561 -6.76 1.30 -0.46
CA VAL A 561 -7.46 0.52 0.57
C VAL A 561 -8.17 1.44 1.57
N MET A 562 -7.55 2.54 1.98
CA MET A 562 -8.18 3.50 2.89
C MET A 562 -9.40 4.17 2.23
N ASP A 563 -9.28 4.60 0.98
CA ASP A 563 -10.41 5.14 0.21
C ASP A 563 -11.54 4.11 0.06
N PHE A 564 -11.19 2.87 -0.32
CA PHE A 564 -12.12 1.75 -0.44
C PHE A 564 -12.90 1.49 0.85
N LEU A 565 -12.20 1.38 1.99
CA LEU A 565 -12.81 1.07 3.28
C LEU A 565 -13.71 2.22 3.78
N THR A 566 -13.37 3.46 3.46
CA THR A 566 -14.13 4.64 3.89
C THR A 566 -15.26 5.06 2.94
N TYR A 567 -15.34 4.48 1.74
CA TYR A 567 -16.36 4.79 0.73
C TYR A 567 -17.75 4.21 1.07
N ASN A 568 -18.67 5.02 1.60
CA ASN A 568 -19.97 4.54 2.09
C ASN A 568 -21.17 5.00 1.25
N GLU A 569 -20.96 5.53 0.06
CA GLU A 569 -22.04 6.07 -0.78
C GLU A 569 -22.71 5.01 -1.67
N SER A 570 -21.99 3.95 -2.03
CA SER A 570 -22.45 2.83 -2.85
C SER A 570 -21.49 1.64 -2.69
N PRO A 571 -21.69 0.50 -3.38
CA PRO A 571 -20.70 -0.56 -3.46
C PRO A 571 -19.34 -0.05 -3.96
N ALA A 572 -18.26 -0.58 -3.38
CA ALA A 572 -16.91 -0.38 -3.88
C ALA A 572 -16.33 -1.71 -4.35
N VAL A 573 -15.57 -1.72 -5.44
CA VAL A 573 -14.88 -2.90 -5.99
C VAL A 573 -13.37 -2.68 -5.91
N PHE A 574 -12.69 -3.64 -5.32
CA PHE A 574 -11.24 -3.68 -5.20
C PHE A 574 -10.73 -4.94 -5.87
N ASP A 575 -10.28 -4.80 -7.12
CA ASP A 575 -9.73 -5.88 -7.94
C ASP A 575 -8.21 -5.87 -7.83
N THR A 576 -7.67 -6.84 -7.10
CA THR A 576 -6.22 -6.94 -6.89
C THR A 576 -5.65 -8.12 -7.66
N TYR A 577 -4.65 -7.85 -8.52
CA TYR A 577 -3.84 -8.91 -9.10
C TYR A 577 -3.10 -9.66 -7.99
N THR A 578 -3.23 -10.99 -7.99
CA THR A 578 -2.59 -11.86 -7.00
C THR A 578 -1.83 -12.96 -7.73
N THR A 579 -0.57 -13.13 -7.35
CA THR A 579 0.24 -14.22 -7.91
C THR A 579 -0.16 -15.56 -7.32
N CYS A 580 -0.06 -16.60 -8.14
CA CYS A 580 -0.32 -17.99 -7.75
C CYS A 580 0.88 -18.84 -8.17
N GLN A 581 1.71 -19.23 -7.20
CA GLN A 581 2.94 -20.00 -7.43
C GLN A 581 2.72 -21.22 -8.36
N PRO A 582 1.83 -22.18 -8.01
CA PRO A 582 1.66 -23.38 -8.83
C PRO A 582 1.06 -23.07 -10.21
N GLU A 583 0.01 -22.24 -10.27
CA GLU A 583 -0.73 -22.03 -11.53
C GLU A 583 -0.05 -21.05 -12.49
N HIS A 584 0.75 -20.13 -11.96
CA HIS A 584 1.59 -19.25 -12.81
C HIS A 584 2.92 -19.92 -13.14
N GLY A 585 3.30 -20.97 -12.40
CA GLY A 585 4.57 -21.67 -12.57
C GLY A 585 5.77 -20.77 -12.22
N ILE A 586 5.67 -20.08 -11.08
CA ILE A 586 6.69 -19.16 -10.55
C ILE A 586 7.24 -19.69 -9.21
N ALA A 587 8.43 -19.22 -8.81
CA ALA A 587 9.05 -19.62 -7.55
C ALA A 587 8.33 -19.02 -6.32
N ASP A 588 8.52 -19.65 -5.16
CA ASP A 588 7.91 -19.22 -3.89
C ASP A 588 8.29 -17.80 -3.47
N ASP A 589 9.49 -17.34 -3.85
CA ASP A 589 10.03 -16.01 -3.55
C ASP A 589 9.63 -14.94 -4.59
N ALA A 590 8.90 -15.33 -5.64
CA ALA A 590 8.69 -14.51 -6.82
C ALA A 590 7.45 -13.63 -6.78
N GLY A 591 6.59 -13.82 -5.76
CA GLY A 591 5.25 -13.25 -5.72
C GLY A 591 5.25 -11.75 -5.96
N ASN A 592 5.95 -10.99 -5.12
CA ASN A 592 6.04 -9.54 -5.22
C ASN A 592 6.63 -9.04 -6.55
N ARG A 593 7.82 -9.53 -6.94
CA ARG A 593 8.49 -9.09 -8.19
C ARG A 593 7.64 -9.36 -9.43
N ARG A 594 6.98 -10.52 -9.50
CA ARG A 594 6.09 -10.89 -10.62
C ARG A 594 4.88 -9.98 -10.68
N ALA A 595 4.33 -9.63 -9.53
CA ALA A 595 3.20 -8.73 -9.47
C ALA A 595 3.58 -7.33 -10.00
N MET A 596 4.75 -6.78 -9.65
CA MET A 596 5.23 -5.50 -10.25
C MET A 596 5.40 -5.60 -11.77
N LEU A 597 6.02 -6.67 -12.26
CA LEU A 597 6.20 -6.89 -13.70
C LEU A 597 4.87 -7.00 -14.46
N ALA A 598 3.78 -7.43 -13.81
CA ALA A 598 2.46 -7.46 -14.44
C ALA A 598 1.90 -6.05 -14.73
N ILE A 599 2.24 -5.06 -13.90
CA ILE A 599 1.88 -3.65 -14.13
C ILE A 599 2.76 -3.08 -15.26
N GLU A 600 4.07 -3.26 -15.12
CA GLU A 600 5.10 -2.77 -16.05
C GLU A 600 4.87 -3.27 -17.50
N SER A 601 4.45 -4.53 -17.66
CA SER A 601 4.17 -5.14 -18.97
C SER A 601 2.77 -4.86 -19.53
N ARG A 602 1.94 -4.08 -18.83
CA ARG A 602 0.51 -3.89 -19.13
C ARG A 602 -0.32 -5.18 -19.12
N MET A 603 0.14 -6.25 -18.48
CA MET A 603 -0.69 -7.44 -18.28
C MET A 603 -1.87 -7.13 -17.36
N SER A 604 -1.58 -6.46 -16.24
CA SER A 604 -2.55 -6.01 -15.25
C SER A 604 -2.24 -4.56 -14.85
N PRO A 605 -2.49 -3.58 -15.73
CA PRO A 605 -2.32 -2.16 -15.39
C PRO A 605 -3.22 -1.79 -14.21
N VAL A 606 -2.82 -0.79 -13.43
CA VAL A 606 -3.61 -0.32 -12.28
C VAL A 606 -4.48 0.87 -12.69
N PHE A 607 -5.62 1.08 -12.03
CA PHE A 607 -6.39 2.31 -12.20
C PHE A 607 -7.37 2.50 -11.05
N VAL A 608 -7.84 3.73 -10.89
CA VAL A 608 -8.92 4.07 -9.96
C VAL A 608 -10.03 4.75 -10.75
N HIS A 609 -11.26 4.28 -10.60
CA HIS A 609 -12.47 4.99 -11.01
C HIS A 609 -13.20 5.48 -9.77
N ASP A 610 -13.15 6.78 -9.50
CA ASP A 610 -13.81 7.41 -8.36
C ASP A 610 -14.91 8.37 -8.83
N PRO A 611 -16.20 8.01 -8.65
CA PRO A 611 -17.34 8.86 -9.00
C PRO A 611 -17.35 10.23 -8.33
N ARG A 612 -16.62 10.41 -7.23
CA ARG A 612 -16.56 11.68 -6.47
C ARG A 612 -15.70 12.75 -7.14
N ARG A 613 -14.81 12.36 -8.06
CA ARG A 613 -13.80 13.26 -8.66
C ARG A 613 -14.36 14.21 -9.73
N GLY A 614 -15.49 13.88 -10.36
CA GLY A 614 -16.05 14.74 -11.39
C GLY A 614 -17.26 14.14 -12.10
N ASP A 615 -17.75 14.85 -13.11
CA ASP A 615 -18.95 14.47 -13.87
C ASP A 615 -18.61 13.70 -15.15
N THR A 616 -17.40 13.85 -15.67
CA THR A 616 -16.91 13.14 -16.86
C THR A 616 -16.19 11.84 -16.50
N LEU A 617 -16.06 10.92 -17.47
CA LEU A 617 -15.25 9.71 -17.26
C LEU A 617 -13.75 10.06 -17.09
N ALA A 618 -13.24 11.04 -17.83
CA ALA A 618 -11.86 11.50 -17.74
C ALA A 618 -11.48 11.94 -16.31
N GLU A 619 -12.34 12.73 -15.65
CA GLU A 619 -12.10 13.16 -14.27
C GLU A 619 -12.17 12.02 -13.25
N ARG A 620 -12.99 10.99 -13.55
CA ARG A 620 -13.21 9.85 -12.64
C ARG A 620 -12.11 8.80 -12.72
N PHE A 621 -11.47 8.63 -13.87
CA PHE A 621 -10.41 7.64 -14.08
C PHE A 621 -9.02 8.21 -13.79
N SER A 622 -8.29 7.55 -12.91
CA SER A 622 -6.88 7.82 -12.64
C SER A 622 -6.02 6.63 -13.03
N LEU A 623 -4.93 6.90 -13.74
CA LEU A 623 -3.89 5.93 -14.09
C LEU A 623 -2.64 6.06 -13.21
N GLU A 624 -2.70 6.85 -12.14
CA GLU A 624 -1.66 6.97 -11.12
C GLU A 624 -1.18 5.57 -10.67
N GLY A 625 0.14 5.40 -10.57
CA GLY A 625 0.77 4.12 -10.22
C GLY A 625 1.25 3.29 -11.41
N ASN A 626 0.88 3.66 -12.65
CA ASN A 626 1.48 3.06 -13.84
C ASN A 626 2.73 3.84 -14.30
N PRO A 627 3.84 3.14 -14.64
CA PRO A 627 5.01 3.77 -15.25
C PRO A 627 4.77 4.21 -16.70
N GLU A 628 5.53 5.23 -17.14
CA GLU A 628 5.61 5.75 -18.51
C GLU A 628 4.24 5.91 -19.21
N ILE A 629 3.29 6.57 -18.52
CA ILE A 629 1.96 6.89 -19.06
C ILE A 629 2.11 7.66 -20.37
N GLY A 630 1.34 7.28 -21.39
CA GLY A 630 1.42 7.81 -22.75
C GLY A 630 2.23 6.95 -23.72
N LYS A 631 3.01 5.98 -23.23
CA LYS A 631 3.68 4.95 -24.06
C LYS A 631 2.95 3.62 -23.95
N ASP A 632 2.93 2.88 -25.07
CA ASP A 632 2.37 1.52 -25.13
C ASP A 632 3.10 0.58 -24.15
N TRP A 633 4.43 0.67 -24.11
CA TRP A 633 5.30 -0.19 -23.31
C TRP A 633 6.31 0.66 -22.54
N ILE A 634 6.69 0.18 -21.35
CA ILE A 634 7.79 0.79 -20.61
C ILE A 634 9.13 0.41 -21.24
N THR A 635 10.17 1.15 -20.90
CA THR A 635 11.55 0.83 -21.20
C THR A 635 12.16 0.12 -20.00
N THR A 636 12.77 -1.04 -20.22
CA THR A 636 13.50 -1.78 -19.18
C THR A 636 14.90 -2.12 -19.67
N THR A 637 15.75 -2.58 -18.74
CA THR A 637 17.14 -2.92 -19.02
C THR A 637 17.39 -4.40 -18.78
N LEU A 638 17.87 -5.08 -19.82
CA LEU A 638 18.29 -6.48 -19.79
C LEU A 638 19.80 -6.57 -19.55
N ASP A 639 20.19 -7.34 -18.54
CA ASP A 639 21.59 -7.60 -18.22
C ASP A 639 22.10 -8.76 -19.10
N TYR A 640 23.22 -8.56 -19.81
CA TYR A 640 23.82 -9.60 -20.65
C TYR A 640 25.35 -9.53 -20.64
N ILE A 641 25.99 -10.61 -21.09
CA ILE A 641 27.43 -10.67 -21.33
C ILE A 641 27.69 -10.42 -22.82
N ASP A 642 28.48 -9.39 -23.12
CA ASP A 642 28.85 -9.03 -24.49
C ASP A 642 29.79 -10.07 -25.13
N ASP A 643 30.04 -9.94 -26.43
CA ASP A 643 30.93 -10.86 -27.16
C ASP A 643 32.39 -10.83 -26.65
N LYS A 644 32.75 -9.86 -25.82
CA LYS A 644 34.08 -9.71 -25.20
C LYS A 644 34.13 -10.25 -23.76
N GLY A 645 33.02 -10.77 -23.23
CA GLY A 645 32.93 -11.31 -21.88
C GLY A 645 32.65 -10.28 -20.79
N ASN A 646 32.30 -9.04 -21.14
CA ASN A 646 31.98 -7.99 -20.17
C ASN A 646 30.48 -7.92 -19.90
N ALA A 647 30.10 -7.58 -18.67
CA ALA A 647 28.72 -7.26 -18.33
C ALA A 647 28.29 -5.98 -19.05
N ALA A 648 27.14 -6.04 -19.72
CA ALA A 648 26.55 -4.96 -20.49
C ALA A 648 25.03 -4.90 -20.24
N LEU A 649 24.46 -3.75 -20.54
CA LEU A 649 23.05 -3.42 -20.36
C LEU A 649 22.42 -3.14 -21.73
N LEU A 650 21.28 -3.75 -22.02
CA LEU A 650 20.51 -3.50 -23.23
C LEU A 650 19.14 -2.93 -22.86
N GLU A 651 18.83 -1.71 -23.32
CA GLU A 651 17.49 -1.14 -23.18
C GLU A 651 16.54 -1.79 -24.20
N ILE A 652 15.39 -2.26 -23.71
CA ILE A 652 14.35 -2.89 -24.51
C ILE A 652 12.95 -2.43 -24.05
N PRO A 653 11.95 -2.40 -24.93
CA PRO A 653 10.56 -2.28 -24.51
C PRO A 653 10.14 -3.53 -23.73
N PHE A 654 9.50 -3.37 -22.57
CA PHE A 654 8.98 -4.49 -21.79
C PHE A 654 7.50 -4.70 -22.12
N THR A 655 7.23 -5.67 -22.99
CA THR A 655 5.88 -5.98 -23.48
C THR A 655 5.20 -7.08 -22.69
N ALA A 656 3.91 -7.31 -22.95
CA ALA A 656 3.18 -8.46 -22.43
C ALA A 656 3.85 -9.81 -22.80
N ALA A 657 4.53 -9.91 -23.96
CA ALA A 657 5.25 -11.13 -24.33
C ALA A 657 6.49 -11.36 -23.44
N ASP A 658 7.21 -10.29 -23.08
CA ASP A 658 8.38 -10.34 -22.21
C ASP A 658 8.02 -10.79 -20.78
N PHE A 659 6.85 -10.37 -20.29
CA PHE A 659 6.29 -10.88 -19.04
C PHE A 659 5.92 -12.37 -19.17
N ALA A 660 5.17 -12.73 -20.21
CA ALA A 660 4.67 -14.09 -20.38
C ALA A 660 5.79 -15.12 -20.49
N ALA A 661 6.91 -14.78 -21.13
CA ALA A 661 8.09 -15.64 -21.23
C ALA A 661 8.67 -16.06 -19.87
N GLN A 662 8.33 -15.32 -18.80
CA GLN A 662 8.83 -15.55 -17.45
C GLN A 662 7.88 -16.34 -16.55
N GLU A 663 6.74 -16.79 -17.07
CA GLU A 663 5.75 -17.59 -16.36
C GLU A 663 5.55 -18.97 -17.01
N GLY A 664 5.40 -20.00 -16.18
CA GLY A 664 5.20 -21.38 -16.63
C GLY A 664 3.96 -21.55 -17.51
N ARG A 665 2.89 -20.80 -17.23
CA ARG A 665 1.60 -20.86 -17.96
C ARG A 665 1.65 -20.35 -19.41
N PHE A 666 2.75 -19.73 -19.85
CA PHE A 666 2.96 -19.33 -21.25
C PHE A 666 4.25 -19.91 -21.87
N LYS A 667 5.08 -20.60 -21.08
CA LYS A 667 6.41 -21.05 -21.50
C LYS A 667 6.44 -21.83 -22.82
N LYS A 668 5.40 -22.61 -23.12
CA LYS A 668 5.27 -23.43 -24.35
C LYS A 668 5.13 -22.61 -25.63
N HIS A 669 4.85 -21.32 -25.53
CA HIS A 669 4.71 -20.46 -26.70
C HIS A 669 6.05 -19.98 -27.26
N PHE A 670 7.13 -20.07 -26.50
CA PHE A 670 8.42 -19.47 -26.83
C PHE A 670 9.44 -20.49 -27.31
N HIS A 671 10.14 -20.16 -28.40
CA HIS A 671 11.16 -21.00 -29.01
C HIS A 671 12.34 -20.14 -29.48
N ALA A 672 13.52 -20.73 -29.68
CA ALA A 672 14.65 -20.00 -30.26
C ALA A 672 14.38 -19.66 -31.73
N VAL A 673 14.72 -18.45 -32.15
CA VAL A 673 14.66 -18.02 -33.57
C VAL A 673 15.62 -18.87 -34.41
N HIS A 674 15.16 -19.35 -35.58
CA HIS A 674 15.98 -20.10 -36.53
C HIS A 674 16.81 -19.17 -37.44
N GLN A 675 17.93 -19.66 -37.97
CA GLN A 675 18.88 -18.84 -38.75
C GLN A 675 18.32 -18.29 -40.07
N ASP A 676 17.32 -18.95 -40.64
CA ASP A 676 16.72 -18.58 -41.94
C ASP A 676 15.49 -17.65 -41.80
N GLU A 677 15.12 -17.26 -40.57
CA GLU A 677 13.97 -16.40 -40.29
C GLU A 677 14.35 -14.91 -40.40
N ASP A 678 13.35 -14.06 -40.69
CA ASP A 678 13.48 -12.58 -40.66
C ASP A 678 12.87 -12.04 -39.35
N PRO A 679 13.65 -11.94 -38.25
CA PRO A 679 13.13 -11.61 -36.94
C PRO A 679 12.92 -10.10 -36.76
N LEU A 680 11.75 -9.71 -36.26
CA LEU A 680 11.41 -8.33 -35.89
C LEU A 680 10.97 -8.26 -34.41
N PRO A 681 11.41 -7.25 -33.63
CA PRO A 681 10.94 -7.08 -32.25
C PRO A 681 9.41 -7.03 -32.19
N ILE A 682 8.82 -7.65 -31.18
CA ILE A 682 7.36 -7.80 -31.08
C ILE A 682 6.63 -6.45 -31.10
N ASP A 683 7.17 -5.42 -30.45
CA ASP A 683 6.61 -4.07 -30.40
C ASP A 683 6.58 -3.39 -31.77
N GLU A 684 7.59 -3.62 -32.61
CA GLU A 684 7.59 -3.19 -34.01
C GLU A 684 6.67 -4.05 -34.88
N TYR A 685 6.65 -5.36 -34.64
CA TYR A 685 5.85 -6.32 -35.40
C TYR A 685 4.34 -6.03 -35.30
N ILE A 686 3.84 -5.69 -34.12
CA ILE A 686 2.41 -5.37 -33.90
C ILE A 686 1.99 -4.02 -34.49
N ASN A 687 2.93 -3.20 -34.97
CA ASN A 687 2.65 -1.96 -35.71
C ASN A 687 2.47 -2.20 -37.21
N LEU A 688 2.92 -3.34 -37.72
CA LEU A 688 2.76 -3.70 -39.12
C LEU A 688 1.32 -4.11 -39.43
N SER A 689 0.87 -3.79 -40.64
CA SER A 689 -0.37 -4.32 -41.20
C SER A 689 -0.27 -5.84 -41.37
N LYS A 690 -1.41 -6.54 -41.44
CA LYS A 690 -1.41 -8.01 -41.60
C LYS A 690 -0.68 -8.49 -42.85
N SER A 691 -0.66 -7.70 -43.94
CA SER A 691 0.09 -8.03 -45.16
C SER A 691 1.60 -7.86 -44.99
N ASP A 692 2.04 -6.85 -44.24
CA ASP A 692 3.47 -6.53 -44.07
C ASP A 692 4.17 -7.44 -43.06
N ARG A 693 3.40 -8.25 -42.34
CA ARG A 693 3.89 -9.32 -41.46
C ARG A 693 4.33 -10.56 -42.21
N TYR A 694 3.99 -10.69 -43.50
CA TYR A 694 4.31 -11.87 -44.29
C TYR A 694 5.83 -12.09 -44.38
N GLY A 695 6.29 -13.29 -44.01
CA GLY A 695 7.71 -13.65 -44.01
C GLY A 695 8.50 -13.19 -42.78
N LYS A 696 7.90 -12.40 -41.88
CA LYS A 696 8.53 -11.91 -40.65
C LYS A 696 8.15 -12.75 -39.44
N VAL A 697 9.07 -12.85 -38.49
CA VAL A 697 8.89 -13.61 -37.25
C VAL A 697 9.03 -12.67 -36.05
N PRO A 698 8.02 -12.54 -35.17
CA PRO A 698 8.12 -11.70 -33.99
C PRO A 698 9.07 -12.32 -32.97
N PHE A 699 9.88 -11.50 -32.28
CA PHE A 699 10.72 -11.98 -31.19
C PHE A 699 10.78 -11.02 -29.99
N ILE A 700 11.19 -11.57 -28.84
CA ILE A 700 11.64 -10.82 -27.67
C ILE A 700 13.11 -11.11 -27.37
N TRP A 701 13.78 -10.16 -26.72
CA TRP A 701 15.14 -10.36 -26.21
C TRP A 701 15.10 -11.13 -24.88
N SER A 702 16.04 -12.04 -24.70
CA SER A 702 16.20 -12.78 -23.46
C SER A 702 17.67 -13.16 -23.24
N THR A 703 18.00 -13.69 -22.07
CA THR A 703 19.34 -14.19 -21.76
C THR A 703 19.32 -15.65 -21.35
N THR A 704 20.37 -16.37 -21.76
CA THR A 704 20.61 -17.74 -21.30
C THR A 704 21.09 -17.74 -19.85
N ALA A 705 21.11 -18.92 -19.21
CA ALA A 705 21.66 -19.08 -17.85
C ALA A 705 23.13 -18.60 -17.71
N ASN A 706 23.88 -18.53 -18.81
CA ASN A 706 25.26 -18.04 -18.83
C ASN A 706 25.34 -16.54 -19.20
N GLY A 707 24.23 -15.80 -19.20
CA GLY A 707 24.19 -14.37 -19.52
C GLY A 707 24.28 -14.02 -21.01
N LYS A 708 24.33 -15.00 -21.92
CA LYS A 708 24.38 -14.73 -23.36
C LYS A 708 23.02 -14.25 -23.89
N LEU A 709 23.03 -13.16 -24.65
CA LEU A 709 21.85 -12.60 -25.31
C LEU A 709 21.32 -13.54 -26.42
N ILE A 710 20.01 -13.77 -26.40
CA ILE A 710 19.28 -14.62 -27.36
C ILE A 710 17.96 -13.97 -27.79
N LYS A 711 17.43 -14.43 -28.92
CA LYS A 711 16.10 -14.05 -29.42
C LYS A 711 15.14 -15.22 -29.26
N LEU A 712 13.98 -14.96 -28.65
CA LEU A 712 12.90 -15.94 -28.53
C LEU A 712 11.73 -15.53 -29.43
N THR A 713 11.40 -16.38 -30.40
CA THR A 713 10.17 -16.27 -31.19
C THR A 713 8.97 -16.80 -30.40
N MET A 714 7.77 -16.42 -30.82
CA MET A 714 6.52 -16.80 -30.17
C MET A 714 5.43 -17.20 -31.17
N THR A 715 4.43 -17.95 -30.69
CA THR A 715 3.24 -18.30 -31.48
C THR A 715 2.35 -17.08 -31.78
N SER A 716 1.45 -17.19 -32.77
CA SER A 716 0.45 -16.15 -33.07
C SER A 716 -0.44 -15.78 -31.88
N ALA A 717 -0.83 -16.74 -31.03
CA ALA A 717 -1.65 -16.48 -29.84
C ALA A 717 -0.97 -15.52 -28.86
N MET A 718 0.36 -15.55 -28.77
CA MET A 718 1.11 -14.59 -27.94
C MET A 718 1.14 -13.20 -28.55
N VAL A 719 1.24 -13.11 -29.88
CA VAL A 719 1.10 -11.82 -30.59
C VAL A 719 -0.27 -11.22 -30.34
N GLU A 720 -1.33 -12.04 -30.41
CA GLU A 720 -2.71 -11.63 -30.12
C GLU A 720 -2.86 -11.13 -28.68
N LEU A 721 -2.28 -11.82 -27.70
CA LEU A 721 -2.25 -11.35 -26.31
C LEU A 721 -1.55 -9.99 -26.20
N THR A 722 -0.39 -9.82 -26.83
CA THR A 722 0.35 -8.54 -26.79
C THR A 722 -0.46 -7.40 -27.42
N GLU A 723 -1.12 -7.64 -28.55
CA GLU A 723 -2.01 -6.66 -29.17
C GLU A 723 -3.22 -6.33 -28.28
N GLU A 724 -3.78 -7.35 -27.61
CA GLU A 724 -4.94 -7.22 -26.75
C GLU A 724 -4.64 -6.44 -25.47
N ARG A 725 -3.51 -6.70 -24.80
CA ARG A 725 -3.02 -5.89 -23.68
C ARG A 725 -2.75 -4.43 -24.10
N ARG A 726 -2.17 -4.21 -25.28
CA ARG A 726 -1.99 -2.85 -25.82
C ARG A 726 -3.33 -2.14 -26.06
N ARG A 727 -4.33 -2.83 -26.62
CA ARG A 727 -5.69 -2.27 -26.81
C ARG A 727 -6.31 -1.87 -25.48
N ASN A 728 -6.19 -2.73 -24.46
CA ASN A 728 -6.68 -2.46 -23.11
C ASN A 728 -6.00 -1.21 -22.51
N TRP A 729 -4.67 -1.13 -22.61
CA TRP A 729 -3.91 0.03 -22.11
C TRP A 729 -4.35 1.34 -22.77
N ARG A 730 -4.41 1.39 -24.11
CA ARG A 730 -4.86 2.60 -24.83
C ARG A 730 -6.31 2.99 -24.50
N MET A 731 -7.17 2.02 -24.22
CA MET A 731 -8.54 2.30 -23.75
C MET A 731 -8.52 2.94 -22.36
N LEU A 732 -7.66 2.48 -21.45
CA LEU A 732 -7.48 3.12 -20.14
C LEU A 732 -6.95 4.55 -20.29
N GLU A 733 -5.95 4.78 -21.13
CA GLU A 733 -5.44 6.13 -21.45
C GLU A 733 -6.56 7.04 -22.01
N TYR A 734 -7.39 6.50 -22.89
CA TYR A 734 -8.54 7.22 -23.41
C TYR A 734 -9.54 7.58 -22.30
N LEU A 735 -9.88 6.62 -21.44
CA LEU A 735 -10.79 6.82 -20.31
C LEU A 735 -10.24 7.80 -19.28
N GLY A 736 -8.93 7.84 -19.07
CA GLY A 736 -8.23 8.79 -18.20
C GLY A 736 -7.98 10.17 -18.83
N GLY A 737 -8.52 10.44 -20.04
CA GLY A 737 -8.46 11.78 -20.63
C GLY A 737 -7.17 12.16 -21.35
N LEU A 738 -6.18 11.26 -21.49
CA LEU A 738 -4.89 11.59 -22.15
C LEU A 738 -5.05 12.11 -23.58
N HIS A 739 -6.08 11.64 -24.29
CA HIS A 739 -6.37 12.13 -25.65
C HIS A 739 -6.82 13.60 -25.65
N ILE A 740 -7.50 14.05 -24.59
CA ILE A 740 -7.91 15.44 -24.39
C ILE A 740 -6.66 16.29 -24.14
N GLU A 741 -5.79 15.84 -23.24
CA GLU A 741 -4.52 16.51 -22.94
C GLU A 741 -3.65 16.68 -24.20
N ARG A 742 -3.54 15.63 -25.02
CA ARG A 742 -2.80 15.68 -26.29
C ARG A 742 -3.43 16.69 -27.26
N LEU A 743 -4.75 16.68 -27.40
CA LEU A 743 -5.46 17.62 -28.27
C LEU A 743 -5.32 19.07 -27.79
N GLU A 744 -5.36 19.31 -26.48
CA GLU A 744 -5.15 20.63 -25.87
C GLU A 744 -3.72 21.12 -26.10
N ALA A 745 -2.72 20.24 -25.91
CA ALA A 745 -1.32 20.57 -26.18
C ALA A 745 -1.07 20.88 -27.66
N GLU A 746 -1.62 20.08 -28.58
CA GLU A 746 -1.57 20.34 -30.02
C GLU A 746 -2.24 21.68 -30.38
N HIS A 747 -3.43 21.94 -29.82
CA HIS A 747 -4.15 23.19 -30.05
C HIS A 747 -3.38 24.41 -29.53
N GLN A 748 -2.76 24.30 -28.36
CA GLN A 748 -1.94 25.35 -27.79
C GLN A 748 -0.72 25.65 -28.67
N LEU A 749 -0.05 24.62 -29.17
CA LEU A 749 1.07 24.75 -30.11
C LEU A 749 0.62 25.38 -31.45
N GLU A 750 -0.58 25.05 -31.93
CA GLU A 750 -1.17 25.72 -33.09
C GLU A 750 -1.42 27.21 -32.82
N LEU A 751 -1.98 27.57 -31.67
CA LEU A 751 -2.23 28.96 -31.25
C LEU A 751 -0.92 29.75 -31.16
N GLU A 752 0.12 29.19 -30.54
CA GLU A 752 1.44 29.81 -30.44
C GLU A 752 2.06 30.03 -31.83
N ASN A 753 1.96 29.03 -32.71
CA ASN A 753 2.40 29.15 -34.10
C ASN A 753 1.63 30.26 -34.85
N TRP A 754 0.31 30.35 -34.65
CA TRP A 754 -0.51 31.41 -35.23
C TRP A 754 -0.15 32.80 -34.67
N GLN A 755 0.06 32.93 -33.37
CA GLN A 755 0.50 34.18 -32.73
C GLN A 755 1.89 34.60 -33.21
N HIS A 756 2.80 33.65 -33.39
CA HIS A 756 4.12 33.91 -33.95
C HIS A 756 4.02 34.39 -35.40
N LYS A 757 3.23 33.70 -36.26
CA LYS A 757 2.95 34.14 -37.64
C LYS A 757 2.30 35.52 -37.68
N TYR A 758 1.36 35.80 -36.79
CA TYR A 758 0.70 37.11 -36.69
C TYR A 758 1.70 38.21 -36.30
N ARG A 759 2.54 37.98 -35.28
CA ARG A 759 3.61 38.91 -34.89
C ARG A 759 4.58 39.17 -36.04
N GLN A 760 5.04 38.13 -36.72
CA GLN A 760 5.90 38.27 -37.90
C GLN A 760 5.22 39.08 -39.02
N SER A 761 3.94 38.80 -39.30
CA SER A 761 3.17 39.55 -40.29
C SER A 761 2.96 41.01 -39.89
N SER A 762 2.78 41.30 -38.60
CA SER A 762 2.62 42.67 -38.09
C SER A 762 3.92 43.46 -38.24
N VAL A 763 5.06 42.87 -37.85
CA VAL A 763 6.40 43.47 -38.02
C VAL A 763 6.73 43.67 -39.50
N ALA A 764 6.41 42.69 -40.36
CA ALA A 764 6.59 42.82 -41.81
C ALA A 764 5.72 43.95 -42.40
N ARG A 765 4.50 44.15 -41.89
CA ARG A 765 3.62 45.25 -42.29
C ARG A 765 4.16 46.60 -41.83
N GLU A 766 4.63 46.73 -40.59
CA GLU A 766 5.24 47.96 -40.07
C GLU A 766 6.50 48.34 -40.86
N THR A 767 7.40 47.38 -41.09
CA THR A 767 8.60 47.59 -41.91
C THR A 767 8.27 47.93 -43.37
N SER A 768 7.19 47.37 -43.93
CA SER A 768 6.71 47.77 -45.25
C SER A 768 6.09 49.17 -45.26
N ILE A 769 5.38 49.58 -44.22
CA ILE A 769 4.86 50.96 -44.09
C ILE A 769 6.03 51.93 -43.98
N ASP A 770 7.05 51.61 -43.19
CA ASP A 770 8.28 52.40 -43.07
C ASP A 770 9.04 52.50 -44.39
N SER A 771 9.12 51.42 -45.16
CA SER A 771 9.79 51.45 -46.47
C SER A 771 9.01 52.28 -47.49
N ILE A 772 7.67 52.21 -47.48
CA ILE A 772 6.80 53.06 -48.30
C ILE A 772 6.97 54.53 -47.87
N ALA A 773 6.97 54.83 -46.57
CA ALA A 773 7.17 56.18 -46.06
C ALA A 773 8.54 56.75 -46.48
N ARG A 774 9.61 55.94 -46.40
CA ARG A 774 10.95 56.33 -46.90
C ARG A 774 10.97 56.53 -48.41
N GLY A 775 10.36 55.62 -49.18
CA GLY A 775 10.26 55.73 -50.62
C GLY A 775 9.45 56.95 -51.07
N MET A 776 8.37 57.30 -50.36
CA MET A 776 7.61 58.53 -50.59
C MET A 776 8.40 59.79 -50.21
N ALA A 777 9.19 59.75 -49.14
CA ALA A 777 10.09 60.85 -48.77
C ALA A 777 11.21 61.06 -49.80
N GLU A 778 11.78 59.98 -50.36
CA GLU A 778 12.74 60.04 -51.48
C GLU A 778 12.09 60.54 -52.77
N LEU A 779 10.88 60.07 -53.11
CA LEU A 779 10.13 60.58 -54.27
C LEU A 779 9.78 62.07 -54.11
N ALA A 780 9.47 62.52 -52.89
CA ALA A 780 9.24 63.92 -52.58
C ALA A 780 10.53 64.77 -52.68
N SER A 781 11.69 64.21 -52.34
CA SER A 781 12.98 64.90 -52.48
C SER A 781 13.48 64.96 -53.93
N ILE A 782 13.13 63.97 -54.77
CA ILE A 782 13.53 63.89 -56.18
C ILE A 782 12.59 64.70 -57.10
N SER A 783 11.32 64.89 -56.74
CA SER A 783 10.31 65.49 -57.63
C SER A 783 10.26 67.03 -57.65
N GLY A 784 11.10 67.74 -56.89
CA GLY A 784 11.26 69.20 -57.06
C GLY A 784 9.97 70.03 -56.99
N ALA A 785 8.96 69.56 -56.26
CA ALA A 785 7.71 70.29 -56.03
C ALA A 785 7.80 71.13 -54.73
N PRO A 786 7.26 72.35 -54.73
CA PRO A 786 7.53 73.35 -53.69
C PRO A 786 6.90 72.99 -52.34
N ALA A 787 7.51 73.49 -51.27
CA ALA A 787 7.00 73.45 -49.90
C ALA A 787 5.59 74.07 -49.82
N GLY A 788 4.56 73.23 -49.82
CA GLY A 788 3.17 73.59 -49.58
C GLY A 788 2.67 72.91 -48.31
N LYS A 789 2.37 73.72 -47.30
CA LYS A 789 1.74 73.40 -46.00
C LYS A 789 1.10 72.00 -45.90
N VAL A 790 1.77 71.09 -45.20
CA VAL A 790 1.12 69.89 -44.65
C VAL A 790 0.34 70.31 -43.41
N ILE A 791 -0.96 69.99 -43.44
CA ILE A 791 -1.91 70.07 -42.33
C ILE A 791 -1.40 69.13 -41.21
N PRO A 792 -1.29 69.57 -39.95
CA PRO A 792 -0.90 68.67 -38.87
C PRO A 792 -2.03 67.66 -38.63
N VAL A 793 -1.81 66.40 -39.02
CA VAL A 793 -2.55 65.28 -38.44
C VAL A 793 -1.90 65.02 -37.09
N THR A 794 -2.56 65.47 -36.04
CA THR A 794 -2.29 65.08 -34.66
C THR A 794 -2.48 63.57 -34.53
N VAL A 795 -1.38 62.82 -34.51
CA VAL A 795 -1.34 61.53 -33.82
C VAL A 795 -0.78 61.84 -32.44
N ALA A 796 -1.59 61.55 -31.42
CA ALA A 796 -1.24 61.75 -30.02
C ALA A 796 0.04 60.95 -29.70
N GLY A 797 1.14 61.67 -29.51
CA GLY A 797 2.28 61.17 -28.75
C GLY A 797 1.88 61.21 -27.28
N ALA A 798 1.82 60.03 -26.65
CA ALA A 798 1.89 59.94 -25.20
C ALA A 798 3.33 60.22 -24.78
N ASP A 799 3.44 61.04 -23.74
CA ASP A 799 4.65 61.65 -23.21
C ASP A 799 5.78 60.66 -22.90
N THR A 800 6.99 61.09 -23.29
CA THR A 800 8.22 60.73 -22.60
C THR A 800 8.39 61.68 -21.41
N ASP A 801 8.20 61.17 -20.19
CA ASP A 801 8.85 61.75 -19.02
C ASP A 801 10.23 61.12 -18.86
N THR A 802 11.24 61.96 -18.95
CA THR A 802 12.63 61.67 -18.63
C THR A 802 12.81 61.53 -17.11
N VAL A 803 13.31 60.37 -16.66
CA VAL A 803 14.13 60.30 -15.44
C VAL A 803 15.51 59.76 -15.81
N THR A 804 16.49 60.56 -15.44
CA THR A 804 17.94 60.42 -15.60
C THR A 804 18.50 59.13 -14.99
N GLY A 805 19.48 58.53 -15.66
CA GLY A 805 20.13 57.29 -15.25
C GLY A 805 20.97 57.38 -13.98
N ALA A 806 21.02 56.26 -13.28
CA ALA A 806 22.17 55.81 -12.51
C ALA A 806 22.56 54.42 -13.04
N GLU A 807 23.83 54.25 -13.38
CA GLU A 807 24.41 53.03 -13.91
C GLU A 807 24.21 51.84 -12.95
N ARG A 808 23.63 50.74 -13.46
CA ARG A 808 23.87 49.38 -12.96
C ARG A 808 23.93 48.41 -14.15
N SER A 809 24.92 47.52 -14.05
CA SER A 809 25.33 46.44 -14.95
C SER A 809 24.17 45.56 -15.44
N PRO A 810 24.30 44.82 -16.56
CA PRO A 810 23.18 44.22 -17.27
C PRO A 810 22.45 43.18 -16.41
N GLN A 811 21.19 43.46 -16.05
CA GLN A 811 20.27 42.46 -15.52
C GLN A 811 19.53 41.82 -16.69
N THR A 812 19.70 40.51 -16.76
CA THR A 812 18.95 39.53 -17.54
C THR A 812 17.45 39.73 -17.36
N THR A 813 16.74 39.78 -18.48
CA THR A 813 15.29 39.59 -18.61
C THR A 813 14.84 38.43 -17.71
N PRO A 814 13.75 38.56 -16.91
CA PRO A 814 13.23 37.43 -16.18
C PRO A 814 12.70 36.42 -17.19
N THR A 815 13.47 35.36 -17.36
CA THR A 815 12.98 34.06 -17.77
C THR A 815 11.76 33.70 -16.92
N SER A 816 10.81 33.03 -17.57
CA SER A 816 9.78 32.18 -16.97
C SER A 816 10.14 31.71 -15.57
N SER A 817 9.18 31.78 -14.64
CA SER A 817 9.23 31.15 -13.32
C SER A 817 10.02 29.84 -13.36
N GLU A 818 11.20 29.84 -12.73
CA GLU A 818 11.91 28.61 -12.40
C GLU A 818 10.98 27.78 -11.51
N GLY A 819 10.36 26.74 -12.08
CA GLY A 819 9.89 25.62 -11.28
C GLY A 819 11.12 24.95 -10.71
N GLY A 820 11.51 25.32 -9.49
CA GLY A 820 12.62 24.65 -8.80
C GLY A 820 12.32 23.17 -8.64
N GLU A 821 13.33 22.33 -8.88
CA GLU A 821 13.22 20.88 -8.65
C GLU A 821 12.85 20.63 -7.18
N LEU A 822 11.77 19.88 -6.90
CA LEU A 822 11.36 19.59 -5.52
C LEU A 822 12.35 18.64 -4.84
N VAL A 823 12.92 17.72 -5.61
CA VAL A 823 13.91 16.73 -5.17
C VAL A 823 14.95 16.46 -6.28
N GLU A 824 16.19 16.20 -5.87
CA GLU A 824 17.32 15.87 -6.77
C GLU A 824 18.13 14.67 -6.22
N ILE A 825 18.66 13.82 -7.11
CA ILE A 825 19.73 12.85 -6.81
C ILE A 825 20.84 13.06 -7.84
N SER A 826 22.06 13.40 -7.40
CA SER A 826 23.18 13.58 -8.32
C SER A 826 23.63 12.25 -8.93
N GLU A 827 24.10 12.24 -10.19
CA GLU A 827 24.58 11.02 -10.86
C GLU A 827 25.72 10.33 -10.09
N SER A 828 26.59 11.10 -9.43
CA SER A 828 27.67 10.55 -8.61
C SER A 828 27.16 9.86 -7.33
N ASP A 829 26.04 10.32 -6.78
CA ASP A 829 25.47 9.79 -5.54
C ASP A 829 24.60 8.54 -5.78
N MET A 830 24.08 8.35 -7.01
CA MET A 830 23.30 7.16 -7.36
C MET A 830 24.03 5.85 -7.04
N ALA A 831 25.36 5.82 -7.18
CA ALA A 831 26.17 4.65 -6.84
C ALA A 831 26.07 4.24 -5.37
N ASN A 832 25.75 5.18 -4.46
CA ASN A 832 25.59 4.94 -3.02
C ASN A 832 24.20 4.42 -2.64
N CYS A 833 23.21 4.44 -3.55
CA CYS A 833 21.86 3.97 -3.27
C CYS A 833 21.85 2.52 -2.73
N THR A 834 21.12 2.28 -1.64
CA THR A 834 20.97 0.94 -1.02
C THR A 834 19.76 0.17 -1.54
N ASN A 835 19.02 0.73 -2.50
CA ASN A 835 17.76 0.19 -3.00
C ASN A 835 16.75 -0.10 -1.86
N CYS A 836 16.70 0.76 -0.83
CA CYS A 836 15.74 0.66 0.27
C CYS A 836 14.26 0.84 -0.15
N LYS A 837 14.03 1.20 -1.43
CA LYS A 837 12.74 1.33 -2.13
C LYS A 837 11.84 2.48 -1.70
N THR A 838 12.10 3.09 -0.54
CA THR A 838 11.28 4.15 0.04
C THR A 838 10.90 5.23 -0.96
N CYS A 839 11.84 5.77 -1.74
CA CYS A 839 11.56 6.85 -2.68
C CYS A 839 10.62 6.47 -3.83
N TYR A 840 10.91 5.43 -4.60
CA TYR A 840 10.06 5.06 -5.74
C TYR A 840 8.80 4.28 -5.34
N GLN A 841 8.71 3.74 -4.12
CA GLN A 841 7.46 3.22 -3.58
C GLN A 841 6.58 4.34 -3.04
N ASP A 842 7.11 5.28 -2.25
CA ASP A 842 6.34 6.34 -1.60
C ASP A 842 6.10 7.56 -2.50
N LEU A 843 6.90 7.75 -3.55
CA LEU A 843 6.84 8.86 -4.51
C LEU A 843 7.09 8.34 -5.93
N GLY A 844 6.36 7.30 -6.33
CA GLY A 844 6.47 6.73 -7.68
C GLY A 844 6.08 7.69 -8.81
N GLU A 845 5.42 8.80 -8.48
CA GLU A 845 5.18 9.91 -9.39
C GLU A 845 6.41 10.80 -9.64
N LEU A 846 7.45 10.72 -8.81
CA LEU A 846 8.69 11.51 -8.93
C LEU A 846 9.93 10.64 -9.19
N PHE A 847 9.95 9.42 -8.64
CA PHE A 847 11.10 8.52 -8.70
C PHE A 847 10.78 7.24 -9.49
N GLU A 848 11.77 6.78 -10.24
CA GLU A 848 11.77 5.50 -10.94
C GLU A 848 12.94 4.62 -10.50
N LYS A 849 12.76 3.31 -10.65
CA LYS A 849 13.84 2.35 -10.47
C LYS A 849 14.59 2.19 -11.79
N THR A 850 15.93 2.24 -11.73
CA THR A 850 16.79 2.00 -12.90
C THR A 850 18.00 1.15 -12.52
N LYS A 851 18.79 0.73 -13.51
CA LYS A 851 20.05 0.00 -13.33
C LYS A 851 21.23 0.80 -13.83
N ILE A 852 22.29 0.83 -13.04
CA ILE A 852 23.58 1.43 -13.43
C ILE A 852 24.70 0.41 -13.25
N MET A 853 25.81 0.60 -13.96
CA MET A 853 27.02 -0.20 -13.78
C MET A 853 27.87 0.41 -12.68
N VAL A 854 28.09 -0.32 -11.59
CA VAL A 854 29.00 0.05 -10.50
C VAL A 854 30.05 -1.04 -10.37
N ASP A 855 31.33 -0.66 -10.54
CA ASP A 855 32.48 -1.56 -10.45
C ASP A 855 32.37 -2.84 -11.32
N GLY A 856 31.75 -2.72 -12.50
CA GLY A 856 31.55 -3.84 -13.43
C GLY A 856 30.37 -4.76 -13.11
N THR A 857 29.54 -4.39 -12.13
CA THR A 857 28.29 -5.10 -11.78
C THR A 857 27.08 -4.22 -11.98
N ALA A 858 25.97 -4.79 -12.45
CA ALA A 858 24.70 -4.08 -12.56
C ALA A 858 24.11 -3.90 -11.15
N LYS A 859 23.77 -2.66 -10.79
CA LYS A 859 23.17 -2.29 -9.51
C LYS A 859 21.84 -1.57 -9.74
N GLU A 860 20.79 -2.03 -9.07
CA GLU A 860 19.51 -1.32 -9.04
C GLU A 860 19.61 -0.09 -8.13
N VAL A 861 19.14 1.05 -8.64
CA VAL A 861 19.19 2.35 -7.96
C VAL A 861 17.91 3.13 -8.24
N SER A 862 17.64 4.13 -7.40
CA SER A 862 16.57 5.10 -7.64
C SER A 862 17.09 6.30 -8.43
N ARG A 863 16.23 6.87 -9.26
CA ARG A 863 16.48 8.09 -10.03
C ARG A 863 15.21 8.95 -10.06
N VAL A 864 15.38 10.28 -10.08
CA VAL A 864 14.27 11.20 -10.37
C VAL A 864 13.87 11.06 -11.84
N ILE A 865 12.58 10.93 -12.13
CA ILE A 865 12.06 10.78 -13.49
C ILE A 865 12.44 12.03 -14.31
N PRO A 866 13.13 11.92 -15.45
CA PRO A 866 13.59 13.10 -16.20
C PRO A 866 12.44 13.97 -16.70
N GLY A 867 12.53 15.29 -16.43
CA GLY A 867 11.54 16.27 -16.86
C GLY A 867 10.17 16.11 -16.19
N ILE A 868 10.09 15.46 -15.02
CA ILE A 868 8.83 15.21 -14.33
C ILE A 868 8.21 16.49 -13.74
N PHE A 869 9.04 17.41 -13.26
CA PHE A 869 8.59 18.67 -12.66
C PHE A 869 7.89 19.60 -13.66
N ASP A 870 8.14 19.44 -14.97
CA ASP A 870 7.40 20.15 -16.03
C ASP A 870 5.99 19.58 -16.26
N LYS A 871 5.68 18.40 -15.71
CA LYS A 871 4.48 17.61 -16.03
C LYS A 871 3.55 17.38 -14.83
N ILE A 872 4.00 17.68 -13.61
CA ILE A 872 3.23 17.39 -12.39
C ILE A 872 2.92 18.67 -11.62
N GLU A 873 1.72 18.73 -11.05
CA GLU A 873 1.34 19.79 -10.12
C GLU A 873 1.93 19.51 -8.73
N ILE A 874 2.67 20.48 -8.19
CA ILE A 874 3.26 20.38 -6.85
C ILE A 874 2.20 20.73 -5.79
N SER A 875 1.55 19.70 -5.26
CA SER A 875 0.57 19.85 -4.17
C SER A 875 1.25 19.93 -2.78
N PRO A 876 0.61 20.54 -1.77
CA PRO A 876 1.13 20.55 -0.40
C PRO A 876 1.38 19.14 0.17
N GLU A 877 0.53 18.17 -0.19
CA GLU A 877 0.70 16.77 0.19
C GLU A 877 1.96 16.15 -0.46
N LEU A 878 2.21 16.45 -1.74
CA LEU A 878 3.42 15.98 -2.44
C LEU A 878 4.69 16.57 -1.80
N VAL A 879 4.67 17.85 -1.45
CA VAL A 879 5.79 18.52 -0.75
C VAL A 879 6.07 17.86 0.60
N GLN A 880 5.02 17.56 1.37
CA GLN A 880 5.15 16.88 2.66
C GLN A 880 5.75 15.48 2.51
N ARG A 881 5.27 14.70 1.54
CA ARG A 881 5.81 13.36 1.25
C ARG A 881 7.25 13.42 0.76
N ALA A 882 7.59 14.36 -0.12
CA ALA A 882 8.94 14.60 -0.62
C ALA A 882 9.94 14.94 0.50
N SER A 883 9.58 15.87 1.39
CA SER A 883 10.39 16.22 2.56
C SER A 883 10.63 15.00 3.46
N ARG A 884 9.59 14.21 3.73
CA ARG A 884 9.71 12.99 4.54
C ARG A 884 10.63 11.95 3.90
N VAL A 885 10.44 11.66 2.61
CA VAL A 885 11.25 10.66 1.90
C VAL A 885 12.73 11.06 1.85
N ALA A 886 13.02 12.36 1.70
CA ALA A 886 14.39 12.85 1.78
C ALA A 886 14.98 12.64 3.19
N ASP A 887 14.20 12.91 4.24
CA ASP A 887 14.60 12.67 5.63
C ASP A 887 14.82 11.18 5.93
N ASP A 888 14.02 10.30 5.35
CA ASP A 888 14.07 8.85 5.54
C ASP A 888 15.16 8.16 4.69
N CYS A 889 15.80 8.87 3.75
CA CYS A 889 16.85 8.33 2.88
C CYS A 889 18.11 7.96 3.68
N ASP A 890 18.37 6.67 3.84
CA ASP A 890 19.41 6.09 4.69
C ASP A 890 20.84 6.54 4.31
N VAL A 891 21.08 6.83 3.03
CA VAL A 891 22.39 7.28 2.50
C VAL A 891 22.44 8.76 2.12
N GLU A 892 21.40 9.53 2.44
CA GLU A 892 21.34 11.00 2.26
C GLU A 892 21.56 11.50 0.83
N ILE A 893 21.21 10.69 -0.17
CA ILE A 893 21.43 11.02 -1.59
C ILE A 893 20.31 11.89 -2.19
N ILE A 894 19.18 12.03 -1.48
CA ILE A 894 18.03 12.82 -1.93
C ILE A 894 18.13 14.23 -1.36
N GLN A 895 18.35 15.22 -2.21
CA GLN A 895 18.29 16.63 -1.85
C GLN A 895 16.84 17.11 -2.00
N PHE A 896 16.30 17.78 -0.97
CA PHE A 896 14.95 18.34 -1.01
C PHE A 896 15.03 19.86 -1.05
N HIS A 897 14.29 20.48 -1.97
CA HIS A 897 14.22 21.94 -2.10
C HIS A 897 12.80 22.39 -1.78
N ALA A 898 12.65 23.11 -0.67
CA ALA A 898 11.35 23.64 -0.27
C ALA A 898 10.87 24.65 -1.34
N PRO A 899 9.60 24.58 -1.81
CA PRO A 899 9.04 25.58 -2.70
C PRO A 899 9.13 26.95 -2.02
N VAL A 900 9.64 27.96 -2.73
CA VAL A 900 9.65 29.34 -2.23
C VAL A 900 8.18 29.76 -2.05
N GLN A 901 7.75 29.98 -0.81
CA GLN A 901 6.42 30.55 -0.55
C GLN A 901 6.34 31.90 -1.25
N VAL A 902 5.50 31.98 -2.29
CA VAL A 902 5.08 33.27 -2.86
C VAL A 902 4.14 33.88 -1.82
N GLU A 903 4.63 34.85 -1.05
CA GLU A 903 3.82 35.67 -0.12
C GLU A 903 2.66 36.39 -0.82
#